data_AF-A0A1V2H4U1-F1
#
_entry.id   AF-A0A1V2H4U1-F1
#
_cell.length_a   1.000
_cell.length_b   1.000
_cell.length_c   1.000
_cell.angle_alpha   90.00
_cell.angle_beta   90.00
_cell.angle_gamma   90.00
#
_symmetry.space_group_name_H-M   'P 1'
#
loop_
_entity.id
_entity.type
_entity.pdbx_description
1 polymer ?
#
loop_
_entity_poly.entity_id
_entity_poly.type
_entity_poly.pdbx_seq_one_letter_code
_entity_poly.pdbx_strand_id
1 'polypeptide(L)'
;MPAALSYEVTSDWNSGFVGNMVLAGGDLGLNGWTLAFDAGFAIATIWGAEIVSHVGTRYVLRDAGWNATVAPGGSMSIGFLANSAGAGHQVAGLSLNGIVQGEALPTISVAHAAVQEGADGTRPLVFTVMLDKPAAGAVTVAYATADGSATAGSDYLAAAGTLRFEAGETSRTVTVAVQGDAIVEADEALVLRLSSPSGASLANAEAIGTIRNDDVALPVLQVGDAHVAEGDLGRPAIPGTAPGFFSTAGNQIVDAAGNPVKITAVSWFGMETGTQAPHGLWVREWHEMMREIAAEGFNTIRLPFSSELLHTDAAPYGIDFNLNPDLAGLSGLGIMDKVVQYAGELGLRIILDHHSNRIGVSVAEDGLWYRPGEAYTEDRWVQDWQDLAARYAGNPTVIGADLHSEPWAATWGGGGENDWHRAAERAGNAVLAANPDWLVFVEGVFTHDDTGYWWGGNLAGVRDNPVELDVGNKLVYSAHDYPNSVFPQSWFQDAEFGDALAERFDSMWGYIYREGIAPVFLGEFGSRLEDPKDLVWLDKITAYLAGDFDADGTVDIPGGDQGISWGWWSWNPNSSDTGGILADDWRTVIEAKVAHLQPLLFDWDAAQPATPDDAHALRFTVTLSEAAAEAVLVDYATVAGSADTADFAPAHGTLRFEPGETSKVVEVAVTPDMAAEADETLSLVLSNPRGATLAQATGTGTVVNDDAAGPMPPPRPTEEGLDGVFTITDNWGSVFGAEVVVRNQGEDAVSGWLLRLNMPWEIRDIWSAEIVSHDETGYLIRNAAWNGALVEDGTTSFGFIGLGSGADAAGAELIF
;
A
#
# COMPACT_ATOMS: atom_id res chain seq x y z
N MET A 1 31.09 -75.16 -0.71
CA MET A 1 30.30 -76.14 0.05
C MET A 1 31.12 -76.68 1.23
N PRO A 2 30.54 -76.76 2.45
CA PRO A 2 31.20 -77.40 3.58
C PRO A 2 31.37 -78.90 3.33
N ALA A 3 32.31 -79.53 4.03
CA ALA A 3 32.45 -80.98 4.01
C ALA A 3 31.14 -81.63 4.50
N ALA A 4 30.73 -82.69 3.80
CA ALA A 4 29.43 -83.31 4.01
C ALA A 4 29.55 -84.82 4.21
N LEU A 5 28.59 -85.40 4.93
CA LEU A 5 28.52 -86.84 5.18
C LEU A 5 27.13 -87.36 4.83
N SER A 6 27.08 -88.43 4.02
CA SER A 6 25.85 -89.17 3.73
C SER A 6 26.00 -90.66 4.09
N TYR A 7 24.87 -91.32 4.29
CA TYR A 7 24.77 -92.75 4.59
C TYR A 7 23.70 -93.40 3.73
N GLU A 8 23.99 -94.59 3.22
CA GLU A 8 23.05 -95.45 2.50
C GLU A 8 23.30 -96.93 2.80
N VAL A 9 22.28 -97.76 2.55
CA VAL A 9 22.41 -99.22 2.55
C VAL A 9 22.54 -99.67 1.10
N THR A 10 23.64 -100.34 0.76
CA THR A 10 23.95 -100.73 -0.63
C THR A 10 23.58 -102.17 -0.96
N SER A 11 23.48 -103.03 0.05
CA SER A 11 23.01 -104.42 -0.07
C SER A 11 22.46 -104.89 1.27
N ASP A 12 21.45 -105.76 1.25
CA ASP A 12 20.75 -106.20 2.46
C ASP A 12 20.27 -107.65 2.34
N TRP A 13 20.48 -108.45 3.39
CA TRP A 13 19.93 -109.79 3.56
C TRP A 13 19.42 -109.92 5.00
N ASN A 14 18.36 -110.68 5.25
CA ASN A 14 17.61 -110.68 6.53
C ASN A 14 18.42 -110.76 7.85
N SER A 15 19.68 -111.18 7.85
CA SER A 15 20.57 -111.24 9.01
C SER A 15 21.71 -110.22 9.02
N GLY A 16 21.93 -109.47 7.94
CA GLY A 16 22.96 -108.43 7.86
C GLY A 16 22.93 -107.61 6.56
N PHE A 17 23.64 -106.50 6.52
CA PHE A 17 23.64 -105.58 5.38
C PHE A 17 25.00 -104.93 5.16
N VAL A 18 25.18 -104.32 3.99
CA VAL A 18 26.33 -103.47 3.67
C VAL A 18 25.90 -102.01 3.72
N GLY A 19 26.43 -101.27 4.70
CA GLY A 19 26.29 -99.83 4.81
C GLY A 19 27.44 -99.12 4.07
N ASN A 20 27.13 -98.01 3.42
CA ASN A 20 28.10 -97.14 2.77
C ASN A 20 27.92 -95.71 3.30
N MET A 21 29.03 -95.07 3.65
CA MET A 21 29.09 -93.68 4.05
C MET A 21 29.98 -92.92 3.09
N VAL A 22 29.49 -91.80 2.56
CA VAL A 22 30.26 -90.96 1.63
C VAL A 22 30.63 -89.67 2.33
N LEU A 23 31.94 -89.41 2.41
CA LEU A 23 32.51 -88.16 2.91
C LEU A 23 32.91 -87.30 1.73
N ALA A 24 32.32 -86.11 1.62
CA ALA A 24 32.72 -85.09 0.66
C ALA A 24 33.64 -84.07 1.35
N GLY A 25 34.78 -83.74 0.72
CA GLY A 25 35.80 -82.85 1.29
C GLY A 25 35.42 -81.37 1.34
N GLY A 26 34.31 -80.98 0.69
CA GLY A 26 33.94 -79.58 0.51
C GLY A 26 35.01 -78.80 -0.27
N ASP A 27 34.93 -77.47 -0.28
CA ASP A 27 35.82 -76.62 -1.11
C ASP A 27 37.27 -76.55 -0.60
N LEU A 28 37.51 -76.91 0.67
CA LEU A 28 38.83 -76.83 1.30
C LEU A 28 39.52 -78.19 1.44
N GLY A 29 38.80 -79.30 1.19
CA GLY A 29 39.27 -80.64 1.47
C GLY A 29 39.28 -80.96 2.98
N LEU A 30 39.60 -82.21 3.30
CA LEU A 30 39.79 -82.70 4.66
C LEU A 30 41.25 -83.15 4.84
N ASN A 31 41.80 -82.95 6.03
CA ASN A 31 43.11 -83.47 6.42
C ASN A 31 43.00 -84.04 7.85
N GLY A 32 42.78 -85.35 7.93
CA GLY A 32 42.25 -86.03 9.10
C GLY A 32 40.73 -85.87 9.20
N TRP A 33 40.05 -86.95 9.57
CA TRP A 33 38.61 -86.89 9.84
C TRP A 33 38.18 -87.90 10.90
N THR A 34 37.18 -87.47 11.67
CA THR A 34 36.45 -88.30 12.63
C THR A 34 34.97 -88.24 12.29
N LEU A 35 34.31 -89.38 12.40
CA LEU A 35 32.90 -89.52 12.11
C LEU A 35 32.22 -90.11 13.34
N ALA A 36 31.04 -89.63 13.68
CA ALA A 36 30.28 -90.24 14.76
C ALA A 36 28.78 -90.33 14.43
N PHE A 37 28.14 -91.41 14.84
CA PHE A 37 26.73 -91.69 14.59
C PHE A 37 26.19 -92.70 15.60
N ASP A 38 24.88 -92.71 15.75
CA ASP A 38 24.16 -93.68 16.55
C ASP A 38 23.50 -94.73 15.64
N ALA A 39 23.69 -96.01 15.97
CA ALA A 39 23.13 -97.13 15.25
C ALA A 39 22.70 -98.24 16.21
N GLY A 40 21.55 -98.87 15.90
CA GLY A 40 21.05 -100.03 16.64
C GLY A 40 21.70 -101.37 16.27
N PHE A 41 22.48 -101.40 15.18
CA PHE A 41 23.13 -102.60 14.64
C PHE A 41 24.60 -102.71 15.06
N ALA A 42 25.15 -103.93 14.99
CA ALA A 42 26.55 -104.20 15.26
C ALA A 42 27.37 -104.30 13.96
N ILE A 43 28.41 -103.48 13.82
CA ILE A 43 29.34 -103.58 12.68
C ILE A 43 30.22 -104.83 12.85
N ALA A 44 30.16 -105.76 11.90
CA ALA A 44 30.94 -106.99 11.90
C ALA A 44 32.31 -106.80 11.23
N THR A 45 32.38 -106.01 10.16
CA THR A 45 33.64 -105.67 9.48
C THR A 45 33.49 -104.31 8.82
N ILE A 46 34.54 -103.49 8.84
CA ILE A 46 34.57 -102.15 8.24
C ILE A 46 35.80 -102.02 7.34
N TRP A 47 35.68 -101.24 6.27
CA TRP A 47 36.79 -100.85 5.40
C TRP A 47 36.73 -99.36 5.10
N GLY A 48 37.92 -98.76 4.94
CA GLY A 48 38.05 -97.32 4.74
C GLY A 48 37.95 -96.49 6.02
N ALA A 49 37.81 -97.10 7.20
CA ALA A 49 37.85 -96.41 8.49
C ALA A 49 38.27 -97.36 9.62
N GLU A 50 38.66 -96.79 10.75
CA GLU A 50 38.88 -97.50 12.00
C GLU A 50 37.82 -97.12 13.03
N ILE A 51 37.21 -98.12 13.69
CA ILE A 51 36.32 -97.87 14.83
C ILE A 51 37.18 -97.51 16.05
N VAL A 52 37.07 -96.27 16.51
CA VAL A 52 37.79 -95.75 17.68
C VAL A 52 37.07 -96.14 18.97
N SER A 53 35.74 -96.05 18.97
CA SER A 53 34.92 -96.43 20.11
C SER A 53 33.53 -96.84 19.69
N HIS A 54 32.95 -97.80 20.42
CA HIS A 54 31.54 -98.15 20.34
C HIS A 54 30.99 -98.31 21.76
N VAL A 55 30.11 -97.38 22.18
CA VAL A 55 29.50 -97.38 23.52
C VAL A 55 27.99 -97.21 23.37
N GLY A 56 27.23 -98.20 23.86
CA GLY A 56 25.79 -98.23 23.65
C GLY A 56 25.47 -98.37 22.15
N THR A 57 24.81 -97.37 21.58
CA THR A 57 24.52 -97.25 20.14
C THR A 57 25.51 -96.38 19.38
N ARG A 58 26.40 -95.67 20.09
CA ARG A 58 27.24 -94.62 19.50
C ARG A 58 28.53 -95.21 18.94
N TYR A 59 28.74 -95.04 17.64
CA TYR A 59 30.00 -95.29 16.96
C TYR A 59 30.79 -94.00 16.80
N VAL A 60 32.11 -94.10 16.99
CA VAL A 60 33.08 -93.09 16.58
C VAL A 60 34.12 -93.76 15.70
N LEU A 61 34.27 -93.28 14.48
CA LEU A 61 35.23 -93.73 13.49
C LEU A 61 36.29 -92.65 13.26
N ARG A 62 37.45 -93.06 12.81
CA ARG A 62 38.50 -92.18 12.28
C ARG A 62 39.06 -92.71 10.97
N ASP A 63 39.83 -91.88 10.29
CA ASP A 63 40.57 -92.28 9.10
C ASP A 63 41.51 -93.49 9.34
N ALA A 64 41.74 -94.26 8.29
CA ALA A 64 42.62 -95.43 8.29
C ALA A 64 44.09 -95.06 8.02
N GLY A 65 44.48 -93.80 8.27
CA GLY A 65 45.80 -93.23 8.00
C GLY A 65 46.08 -92.95 6.51
N TRP A 66 45.83 -93.90 5.62
CA TRP A 66 46.08 -93.74 4.17
C TRP A 66 45.03 -92.88 3.45
N ASN A 67 43.88 -92.65 4.08
CA ASN A 67 42.77 -91.86 3.55
C ASN A 67 42.41 -90.67 4.44
N ALA A 68 43.36 -90.20 5.28
CA ALA A 68 43.17 -89.02 6.11
C ALA A 68 42.85 -87.77 5.27
N THR A 69 43.37 -87.70 4.04
CA THR A 69 43.17 -86.54 3.15
C THR A 69 42.06 -86.80 2.12
N VAL A 70 41.10 -85.87 2.03
CA VAL A 70 40.12 -85.79 0.95
C VAL A 70 40.34 -84.47 0.23
N ALA A 71 40.61 -84.49 -1.07
CA ALA A 71 40.90 -83.27 -1.81
C ALA A 71 39.70 -82.29 -1.82
N PRO A 72 39.94 -80.98 -2.00
CA PRO A 72 38.89 -80.01 -2.37
C PRO A 72 37.99 -80.53 -3.49
N GLY A 73 36.68 -80.54 -3.27
CA GLY A 73 35.66 -81.05 -4.18
C GLY A 73 35.65 -82.59 -4.35
N GLY A 74 36.59 -83.30 -3.75
CA GLY A 74 36.68 -84.76 -3.79
C GLY A 74 35.76 -85.45 -2.79
N SER A 75 35.56 -86.75 -2.98
CA SER A 75 34.81 -87.59 -2.05
C SER A 75 35.48 -88.94 -1.84
N MET A 76 35.23 -89.56 -0.70
CA MET A 76 35.62 -90.94 -0.41
C MET A 76 34.49 -91.72 0.24
N SER A 77 34.58 -93.05 0.17
CA SER A 77 33.58 -93.96 0.71
C SER A 77 34.15 -94.83 1.81
N ILE A 78 33.37 -95.02 2.86
CA ILE A 78 33.61 -95.94 3.97
C ILE A 78 32.50 -96.97 3.90
N GLY A 79 32.84 -98.25 3.75
CA GLY A 79 31.85 -99.31 3.72
C GLY A 79 32.00 -100.22 4.94
N PHE A 80 30.89 -100.81 5.36
CA PHE A 80 30.91 -101.79 6.43
C PHE A 80 29.84 -102.86 6.22
N LEU A 81 30.12 -104.06 6.74
CA LEU A 81 29.16 -105.13 6.89
C LEU A 81 28.66 -105.13 8.34
N ALA A 82 27.34 -105.09 8.54
CA ALA A 82 26.70 -105.07 9.85
C ALA A 82 25.69 -106.21 10.00
N ASN A 83 25.56 -106.71 11.23
CA ASN A 83 24.55 -107.69 11.61
C ASN A 83 23.31 -106.95 12.16
N SER A 84 22.13 -107.24 11.59
CA SER A 84 20.93 -106.43 11.83
C SER A 84 19.77 -107.17 12.51
N ALA A 85 19.99 -108.32 13.14
CA ALA A 85 18.96 -109.21 13.73
C ALA A 85 17.90 -108.47 14.60
N GLY A 86 16.91 -107.87 13.95
CA GLY A 86 15.81 -107.08 14.53
C GLY A 86 16.04 -105.57 14.74
N ALA A 87 17.22 -104.98 14.47
CA ALA A 87 17.56 -103.60 14.88
C ALA A 87 17.34 -102.50 13.82
N GLY A 88 16.95 -102.85 12.59
CA GLY A 88 16.81 -101.90 11.47
C GLY A 88 18.15 -101.37 10.93
N HIS A 89 18.10 -100.57 9.87
CA HIS A 89 19.30 -100.09 9.14
C HIS A 89 19.54 -98.59 9.23
N GLN A 90 18.86 -97.91 10.16
CA GLN A 90 18.94 -96.46 10.29
C GLN A 90 20.15 -96.04 11.12
N VAL A 91 20.75 -94.91 10.75
CA VAL A 91 21.73 -94.19 11.57
C VAL A 91 21.15 -92.84 11.95
N ALA A 92 21.50 -92.34 13.14
CA ALA A 92 21.10 -91.03 13.62
C ALA A 92 22.32 -90.24 14.12
N GLY A 93 22.17 -88.92 14.26
CA GLY A 93 23.22 -88.08 14.86
C GLY A 93 24.55 -88.12 14.12
N LEU A 94 24.51 -88.22 12.79
CA LEU A 94 25.68 -88.17 11.90
C LEU A 94 26.43 -86.85 12.13
N SER A 95 27.67 -86.95 12.57
CA SER A 95 28.58 -85.81 12.66
C SER A 95 29.92 -86.12 12.01
N LEU A 96 30.47 -85.09 11.35
CA LEU A 96 31.79 -85.11 10.75
C LEU A 96 32.65 -84.07 11.47
N ASN A 97 33.77 -84.48 12.05
CA ASN A 97 34.66 -83.64 12.86
C ASN A 97 33.92 -82.85 13.97
N GLY A 98 32.90 -83.49 14.57
CA GLY A 98 32.07 -82.88 15.62
C GLY A 98 30.92 -82.00 15.11
N ILE A 99 30.83 -81.73 13.80
CA ILE A 99 29.74 -80.93 13.21
C ILE A 99 28.61 -81.87 12.81
N VAL A 100 27.42 -81.70 13.41
CA VAL A 100 26.20 -82.43 13.07
C VAL A 100 25.78 -82.07 11.64
N GLN A 101 25.52 -83.10 10.84
CA GLN A 101 25.29 -82.97 9.41
C GLN A 101 23.79 -82.83 9.17
N GLY A 102 23.37 -81.75 8.49
CA GLY A 102 21.98 -81.48 8.13
C GLY A 102 21.29 -80.31 8.86
N GLU A 103 21.97 -79.56 9.74
CA GLU A 103 21.41 -78.29 10.24
C GLU A 103 21.76 -77.12 9.32
N ALA A 104 20.75 -76.39 8.84
CA ALA A 104 20.95 -75.18 8.07
C ALA A 104 21.56 -74.08 8.95
N LEU A 105 22.66 -73.45 8.53
CA LEU A 105 23.21 -72.26 9.19
C LEU A 105 22.20 -71.10 9.16
N PRO A 106 22.23 -70.18 10.14
CA PRO A 106 21.44 -68.96 10.05
C PRO A 106 21.92 -68.06 8.89
N THR A 107 21.04 -67.18 8.44
CA THR A 107 21.33 -66.12 7.48
C THR A 107 21.41 -64.77 8.18
N ILE A 108 22.36 -63.93 7.77
CA ILE A 108 22.52 -62.55 8.24
C ILE A 108 21.88 -61.59 7.24
N SER A 109 21.12 -60.63 7.74
CA SER A 109 20.64 -59.48 6.98
C SER A 109 20.89 -58.18 7.74
N VAL A 110 21.08 -57.09 7.01
CA VAL A 110 21.10 -55.74 7.56
C VAL A 110 19.93 -54.94 6.99
N ALA A 111 19.29 -54.14 7.83
CA ALA A 111 18.21 -53.24 7.43
C ALA A 111 18.73 -51.83 7.15
N HIS A 112 18.05 -51.12 6.24
CA HIS A 112 18.26 -49.69 6.03
C HIS A 112 18.04 -48.90 7.33
N ALA A 113 18.72 -47.77 7.45
CA ALA A 113 18.58 -46.85 8.57
C ALA A 113 18.45 -45.42 8.04
N ALA A 114 17.84 -44.54 8.83
CA ALA A 114 17.81 -43.12 8.55
C ALA A 114 17.96 -42.33 9.85
N VAL A 115 18.58 -41.16 9.77
CA VAL A 115 18.72 -40.23 10.88
C VAL A 115 18.60 -38.80 10.34
N GLN A 116 18.14 -37.87 11.16
CA GLN A 116 18.33 -36.44 10.89
C GLN A 116 19.72 -36.03 11.36
N GLU A 117 20.42 -35.22 10.56
CA GLU A 117 21.79 -34.83 10.83
C GLU A 117 21.91 -33.85 12.01
N GLY A 118 20.95 -32.93 12.12
CA GLY A 118 20.87 -31.90 13.14
C GLY A 118 21.90 -30.79 12.96
N ALA A 119 21.58 -29.62 13.54
CA ALA A 119 22.32 -28.36 13.36
C ALA A 119 23.83 -28.36 13.76
N ASP A 120 24.28 -29.31 14.58
CA ASP A 120 25.66 -29.41 15.06
C ASP A 120 26.02 -30.79 15.66
N GLY A 121 27.34 -31.01 15.83
CA GLY A 121 27.87 -32.15 16.57
C GLY A 121 27.77 -33.47 15.80
N THR A 122 27.50 -34.57 16.50
CA THR A 122 27.32 -35.88 15.85
C THR A 122 26.06 -36.60 16.28
N ARG A 123 25.35 -37.23 15.34
CA ARG A 123 24.16 -38.05 15.57
C ARG A 123 24.41 -39.53 15.24
N PRO A 124 23.85 -40.48 16.01
CA PRO A 124 24.06 -41.90 15.75
C PRO A 124 23.09 -42.43 14.68
N LEU A 125 23.61 -42.79 13.52
CA LEU A 125 22.91 -43.61 12.53
C LEU A 125 23.09 -45.09 12.86
N VAL A 126 22.00 -45.75 13.26
CA VAL A 126 22.05 -47.11 13.82
C VAL A 126 21.49 -48.14 12.84
N PHE A 127 22.37 -48.99 12.30
CA PHE A 127 21.98 -50.13 11.47
C PHE A 127 21.71 -51.34 12.35
N THR A 128 20.58 -52.01 12.12
CA THR A 128 20.25 -53.28 12.78
C THR A 128 20.64 -54.45 11.89
N VAL A 129 21.48 -55.34 12.42
CA VAL A 129 21.93 -56.58 11.77
C VAL A 129 21.27 -57.75 12.48
N MET A 130 20.59 -58.61 11.73
CA MET A 130 19.78 -59.69 12.26
C MET A 130 20.23 -61.07 11.75
N LEU A 131 20.05 -62.09 12.59
CA LEU A 131 20.00 -63.49 12.18
C LEU A 131 18.54 -63.92 12.03
N ASP A 132 18.24 -64.72 11.00
CA ASP A 132 16.90 -65.31 10.80
C ASP A 132 16.49 -66.30 11.92
N LYS A 133 17.48 -66.91 12.58
CA LYS A 133 17.30 -67.80 13.73
C LYS A 133 18.53 -67.81 14.65
N PRO A 134 18.37 -68.21 15.92
CA PRO A 134 19.51 -68.33 16.84
C PRO A 134 20.56 -69.32 16.35
N ALA A 135 21.85 -68.95 16.49
CA ALA A 135 22.96 -69.83 16.19
C ALA A 135 23.37 -70.67 17.42
N ALA A 136 23.77 -71.93 17.21
CA ALA A 136 24.27 -72.81 18.26
C ALA A 136 25.68 -72.43 18.75
N GLY A 137 26.43 -71.67 17.96
CA GLY A 137 27.75 -71.12 18.29
C GLY A 137 27.83 -69.66 17.85
N ALA A 138 28.95 -69.01 18.15
CA ALA A 138 29.11 -67.60 17.82
C ALA A 138 29.20 -67.35 16.31
N VAL A 139 28.56 -66.28 15.87
CA VAL A 139 28.57 -65.82 14.47
C VAL A 139 29.34 -64.50 14.40
N THR A 140 30.18 -64.34 13.39
CA THR A 140 30.92 -63.09 13.15
C THR A 140 30.78 -62.62 11.71
N VAL A 141 30.69 -61.32 11.51
CA VAL A 141 30.64 -60.69 10.19
C VAL A 141 31.41 -59.36 10.22
N ALA A 142 32.23 -59.10 9.22
CA ALA A 142 32.91 -57.81 9.08
C ALA A 142 31.94 -56.79 8.49
N TYR A 143 32.05 -55.52 8.91
CA TYR A 143 31.32 -54.40 8.32
C TYR A 143 32.27 -53.27 7.95
N ALA A 144 31.94 -52.55 6.89
CA ALA A 144 32.58 -51.29 6.53
C ALA A 144 31.55 -50.37 5.87
N THR A 145 31.66 -49.08 6.16
CA THR A 145 30.94 -48.02 5.46
C THR A 145 31.66 -47.68 4.16
N ALA A 146 30.91 -47.19 3.18
CA ALA A 146 31.38 -46.64 1.93
C ALA A 146 30.52 -45.43 1.55
N ASP A 147 31.13 -44.46 0.90
CA ASP A 147 30.46 -43.25 0.43
C ASP A 147 29.36 -43.60 -0.58
N GLY A 148 28.28 -42.83 -0.52
CA GLY A 148 27.23 -42.80 -1.54
C GLY A 148 27.14 -41.40 -2.12
N SER A 149 26.08 -40.66 -1.80
CA SER A 149 26.09 -39.19 -1.92
C SER A 149 26.77 -38.53 -0.72
N ALA A 150 26.64 -39.12 0.47
CA ALA A 150 27.38 -38.70 1.66
C ALA A 150 28.85 -39.14 1.58
N THR A 151 29.75 -38.27 2.01
CA THR A 151 31.21 -38.38 2.01
C THR A 151 31.77 -38.50 3.43
N ALA A 152 32.63 -39.49 3.64
CA ALA A 152 33.30 -39.65 4.93
C ALA A 152 34.23 -38.47 5.25
N GLY A 153 34.08 -37.90 6.44
CA GLY A 153 34.87 -36.76 6.94
C GLY A 153 34.15 -35.43 6.86
N SER A 154 33.19 -35.25 5.94
CA SER A 154 32.23 -34.13 5.95
C SER A 154 30.92 -34.56 6.61
N ASP A 155 30.26 -35.58 6.10
CA ASP A 155 28.83 -35.82 6.42
C ASP A 155 28.69 -36.97 7.44
N TYR A 156 29.69 -37.86 7.48
CA TYR A 156 29.77 -38.93 8.48
C TYR A 156 31.21 -39.34 8.77
N LEU A 157 31.43 -40.02 9.90
CA LEU A 157 32.70 -40.66 10.22
C LEU A 157 32.70 -42.10 9.73
N ALA A 158 33.69 -42.45 8.88
CA ALA A 158 33.86 -43.80 8.37
C ALA A 158 33.97 -44.82 9.51
N ALA A 159 33.12 -45.84 9.48
CA ALA A 159 33.09 -46.94 10.43
C ALA A 159 33.43 -48.27 9.74
N ALA A 160 34.29 -49.06 10.37
CA ALA A 160 34.58 -50.45 9.99
C ALA A 160 34.94 -51.30 11.21
N GLY A 161 34.62 -52.58 11.17
CA GLY A 161 34.90 -53.50 12.27
C GLY A 161 34.35 -54.90 12.07
N THR A 162 34.33 -55.69 13.15
CA THR A 162 33.73 -57.03 13.16
C THR A 162 32.59 -57.07 14.16
N LEU A 163 31.39 -57.40 13.69
CA LEU A 163 30.22 -57.64 14.52
C LEU A 163 30.18 -59.10 14.94
N ARG A 164 29.88 -59.36 16.21
CA ARG A 164 29.83 -60.70 16.81
C ARG A 164 28.51 -60.94 17.51
N PHE A 165 27.86 -62.05 17.18
CA PHE A 165 26.70 -62.59 17.88
C PHE A 165 27.19 -63.73 18.76
N GLU A 166 26.87 -63.69 20.04
CA GLU A 166 27.03 -64.85 20.92
C GLU A 166 25.95 -65.89 20.63
N ALA A 167 26.17 -67.12 21.08
CA ALA A 167 25.19 -68.20 20.90
C ALA A 167 23.83 -67.79 21.47
N GLY A 168 22.77 -67.96 20.68
CA GLY A 168 21.41 -67.54 21.05
C GLY A 168 21.02 -66.11 20.66
N GLU A 169 21.97 -65.20 20.36
CA GLU A 169 21.65 -63.83 19.93
C GLU A 169 21.18 -63.81 18.47
N THR A 170 20.20 -62.95 18.17
CA THR A 170 19.66 -62.79 16.80
C THR A 170 19.68 -61.36 16.29
N SER A 171 20.09 -60.38 17.11
CA SER A 171 20.16 -58.97 16.71
C SER A 171 21.36 -58.28 17.35
N ARG A 172 22.05 -57.47 16.56
CA ARG A 172 23.15 -56.60 16.95
C ARG A 172 23.07 -55.31 16.13
N THR A 173 23.70 -54.25 16.62
CA THR A 173 23.70 -52.95 15.94
C THR A 173 25.10 -52.52 15.53
N VAL A 174 25.17 -51.76 14.44
CA VAL A 174 26.35 -50.98 14.03
C VAL A 174 25.93 -49.52 14.07
N THR A 175 26.70 -48.69 14.77
CA THR A 175 26.46 -47.25 14.86
C THR A 175 27.50 -46.51 14.04
N VAL A 176 27.04 -45.63 13.16
CA VAL A 176 27.84 -44.69 12.39
C VAL A 176 27.56 -43.29 12.93
N ALA A 177 28.59 -42.48 13.16
CA ALA A 177 28.41 -41.09 13.58
C ALA A 177 28.22 -40.22 12.35
N VAL A 178 27.05 -39.61 12.21
CA VAL A 178 26.73 -38.56 11.24
C VAL A 178 27.18 -37.23 11.81
N GLN A 179 27.82 -36.39 11.02
CA GLN A 179 28.23 -35.04 11.41
C GLN A 179 27.07 -34.10 11.07
N GLY A 180 26.58 -33.39 12.07
CA GLY A 180 25.55 -32.38 11.87
C GLY A 180 26.17 -31.03 11.57
N ASP A 181 25.57 -30.28 10.66
CA ASP A 181 25.85 -28.87 10.43
C ASP A 181 24.56 -28.10 10.16
N ALA A 182 24.68 -26.86 9.68
CA ALA A 182 23.54 -25.96 9.45
C ALA A 182 23.41 -25.55 7.97
N ILE A 183 24.02 -26.32 7.07
CA ILE A 183 24.07 -26.06 5.63
C ILE A 183 22.89 -26.77 4.99
N VAL A 184 22.06 -26.01 4.28
CA VAL A 184 20.94 -26.58 3.54
C VAL A 184 21.46 -27.39 2.35
N GLU A 185 21.25 -28.69 2.42
CA GLU A 185 21.58 -29.63 1.37
C GLU A 185 20.47 -30.65 1.11
N ALA A 186 20.72 -31.60 0.20
CA ALA A 186 19.75 -32.65 -0.11
C ALA A 186 19.98 -33.85 0.80
N ASP A 187 18.93 -34.66 1.05
CA ASP A 187 19.10 -35.95 1.74
C ASP A 187 20.22 -36.77 1.10
N GLU A 188 21.19 -37.16 1.92
CA GLU A 188 22.36 -37.89 1.49
C GLU A 188 22.32 -39.36 1.92
N ALA A 189 23.17 -40.19 1.30
CA ALA A 189 23.20 -41.61 1.54
C ALA A 189 24.63 -42.14 1.65
N LEU A 190 24.84 -43.02 2.63
CA LEU A 190 26.03 -43.87 2.74
C LEU A 190 25.64 -45.35 2.67
N VAL A 191 26.59 -46.23 2.36
CA VAL A 191 26.36 -47.68 2.27
C VAL A 191 27.11 -48.41 3.38
N LEU A 192 26.40 -49.20 4.18
CA LEU A 192 26.99 -50.19 5.09
C LEU A 192 27.06 -51.55 4.41
N ARG A 193 28.27 -52.09 4.24
CA ARG A 193 28.52 -53.41 3.64
C ARG A 193 28.95 -54.43 4.67
N LEU A 194 28.33 -55.60 4.64
CA LEU A 194 28.71 -56.79 5.39
C LEU A 194 29.57 -57.71 4.53
N SER A 195 30.61 -58.31 5.11
CA SER A 195 31.50 -59.22 4.41
C SER A 195 32.08 -60.30 5.34
N SER A 196 32.66 -61.33 4.72
CA SER A 196 33.40 -62.40 5.42
C SER A 196 32.63 -63.05 6.59
N PRO A 197 31.38 -63.51 6.39
CA PRO A 197 30.60 -64.14 7.45
C PRO A 197 31.25 -65.46 7.88
N SER A 198 31.18 -65.78 9.17
CA SER A 198 31.57 -67.08 9.74
C SER A 198 30.48 -67.56 10.70
N GLY A 199 30.07 -68.82 10.57
CA GLY A 199 28.95 -69.40 11.32
C GLY A 199 27.56 -69.08 10.76
N ALA A 200 27.48 -68.32 9.65
CA ALA A 200 26.25 -67.93 8.96
C ALA A 200 26.51 -67.68 7.46
N SER A 201 25.46 -67.43 6.69
CA SER A 201 25.54 -66.95 5.30
C SER A 201 24.89 -65.56 5.15
N LEU A 202 25.23 -64.76 4.14
CA LEU A 202 24.63 -63.43 3.93
C LEU A 202 23.36 -63.56 3.08
N ALA A 203 22.21 -63.15 3.61
CA ALA A 203 20.97 -63.00 2.86
C ALA A 203 20.82 -61.58 2.29
N ASN A 204 21.19 -60.56 3.07
CA ASN A 204 21.34 -59.18 2.60
C ASN A 204 22.64 -58.59 3.15
N ALA A 205 23.58 -58.27 2.26
CA ALA A 205 24.92 -57.81 2.62
C ALA A 205 25.07 -56.29 2.60
N GLU A 206 24.08 -55.54 2.12
CA GLU A 206 24.17 -54.09 1.99
C GLU A 206 22.95 -53.41 2.60
N ALA A 207 23.20 -52.29 3.28
CA ALA A 207 22.16 -51.37 3.72
C ALA A 207 22.55 -49.93 3.38
N ILE A 208 21.61 -49.20 2.82
CA ILE A 208 21.67 -47.74 2.68
C ILE A 208 21.33 -47.11 4.03
N GLY A 209 22.19 -46.19 4.47
CA GLY A 209 21.93 -45.25 5.55
C GLY A 209 21.62 -43.88 4.97
N THR A 210 20.43 -43.36 5.22
CA THR A 210 20.02 -42.02 4.76
C THR A 210 20.28 -40.99 5.85
N ILE A 211 21.06 -39.97 5.53
CA ILE A 211 21.21 -38.75 6.31
C ILE A 211 20.16 -37.78 5.77
N ARG A 212 19.20 -37.41 6.60
CA ARG A 212 18.11 -36.53 6.21
C ARG A 212 18.46 -35.11 6.60
N ASN A 213 18.46 -34.23 5.60
CA ASN A 213 18.68 -32.82 5.85
C ASN A 213 17.48 -32.24 6.58
N ASP A 214 17.70 -31.74 7.79
CA ASP A 214 16.72 -31.01 8.59
C ASP A 214 16.96 -29.50 8.60
N ASP A 215 17.97 -29.03 7.88
CA ASP A 215 18.25 -27.62 7.70
C ASP A 215 17.34 -26.95 6.68
N VAL A 216 16.93 -25.72 7.00
CA VAL A 216 16.05 -24.91 6.17
C VAL A 216 16.76 -23.61 5.80
N ALA A 217 16.59 -23.18 4.56
CA ALA A 217 17.07 -21.87 4.15
C ALA A 217 16.30 -20.82 4.95
N LEU A 218 17.02 -19.98 5.68
CA LEU A 218 16.37 -18.87 6.36
C LEU A 218 15.98 -17.82 5.31
N PRO A 219 14.74 -17.30 5.35
CA PRO A 219 14.36 -16.20 4.48
C PRO A 219 15.21 -14.97 4.74
N VAL A 220 15.32 -14.12 3.73
CA VAL A 220 16.07 -12.87 3.78
C VAL A 220 15.11 -11.73 4.10
N LEU A 221 15.44 -10.95 5.12
CA LEU A 221 14.78 -9.71 5.50
C LEU A 221 15.41 -8.51 4.79
N GLN A 222 14.55 -7.63 4.31
CA GLN A 222 14.92 -6.32 3.77
C GLN A 222 13.86 -5.28 4.11
N VAL A 223 14.27 -4.03 4.27
CA VAL A 223 13.38 -2.88 4.39
C VAL A 223 13.53 -2.00 3.15
N GLY A 224 12.40 -1.57 2.58
CA GLY A 224 12.36 -0.60 1.50
C GLY A 224 12.43 0.84 2.00
N ASP A 225 12.81 1.75 1.12
CA ASP A 225 12.73 3.20 1.39
C ASP A 225 11.27 3.64 1.45
N ALA A 226 11.03 4.73 2.17
CA ALA A 226 9.71 5.35 2.32
C ALA A 226 9.82 6.85 2.03
N HIS A 227 8.73 7.45 1.59
CA HIS A 227 8.59 8.89 1.52
C HIS A 227 7.17 9.27 1.94
N VAL A 228 7.03 10.45 2.53
CA VAL A 228 5.73 11.03 2.86
C VAL A 228 5.89 12.55 2.80
N ALA A 229 4.83 13.24 2.39
CA ALA A 229 4.75 14.68 2.52
C ALA A 229 4.57 15.06 4.00
N GLU A 230 5.23 16.11 4.46
CA GLU A 230 5.26 16.55 5.86
C GLU A 230 3.85 16.88 6.39
N GLY A 231 3.07 17.61 5.59
CA GLY A 231 1.71 18.03 5.85
C GLY A 231 1.64 19.33 6.65
N ASP A 232 0.59 20.13 6.38
CA ASP A 232 0.40 21.43 7.02
C ASP A 232 -0.36 21.32 8.37
N LEU A 233 0.21 21.77 9.49
CA LEU A 233 -0.50 21.79 10.78
C LEU A 233 -1.73 22.71 10.75
N GLY A 234 -2.93 22.12 10.77
CA GLY A 234 -4.18 22.81 11.09
C GLY A 234 -5.09 23.11 9.91
N ARG A 235 -4.83 22.54 8.73
CA ARG A 235 -5.81 22.53 7.64
C ARG A 235 -6.53 21.18 7.64
N PRO A 236 -7.87 21.12 7.55
CA PRO A 236 -8.48 19.89 7.06
C PRO A 236 -7.80 19.57 5.73
N ALA A 237 -7.38 18.32 5.51
CA ALA A 237 -6.93 17.87 4.20
C ALA A 237 -7.92 18.45 3.17
N ILE A 238 -7.45 19.25 2.20
CA ILE A 238 -8.36 19.68 1.14
C ILE A 238 -8.74 18.38 0.45
N PRO A 239 -10.00 17.93 0.52
CA PRO A 239 -10.32 16.59 0.09
C PRO A 239 -10.12 16.54 -1.42
N GLY A 240 -9.12 15.76 -1.85
CA GLY A 240 -8.76 15.64 -3.24
C GLY A 240 -9.94 15.08 -4.01
N THR A 241 -10.54 15.88 -4.88
CA THR A 241 -11.58 15.40 -5.79
C THR A 241 -11.06 14.22 -6.61
N ALA A 242 -11.87 13.17 -6.75
CA ALA A 242 -11.46 11.92 -7.40
C ALA A 242 -10.86 12.18 -8.79
N PRO A 243 -9.75 11.49 -9.16
CA PRO A 243 -9.02 11.76 -10.39
C PRO A 243 -9.89 11.50 -11.62
N GLY A 244 -9.69 12.33 -12.66
CA GLY A 244 -10.37 12.19 -13.94
C GLY A 244 -11.73 12.90 -14.02
N PHE A 245 -12.45 12.65 -15.10
CA PHE A 245 -13.74 13.27 -15.39
C PHE A 245 -14.89 12.48 -14.76
N PHE A 246 -16.00 13.18 -14.50
CA PHE A 246 -17.23 12.56 -14.02
C PHE A 246 -18.10 12.03 -15.16
N SER A 247 -19.00 11.12 -14.80
CA SER A 247 -20.09 10.64 -15.66
C SER A 247 -21.36 10.45 -14.83
N THR A 248 -22.45 9.99 -15.44
CA THR A 248 -23.71 9.75 -14.73
C THR A 248 -24.11 8.28 -14.76
N ALA A 249 -24.71 7.80 -13.68
CA ALA A 249 -25.23 6.44 -13.56
C ALA A 249 -26.59 6.47 -12.84
N GLY A 250 -27.68 6.30 -13.61
CA GLY A 250 -29.02 6.52 -13.07
C GLY A 250 -29.18 7.97 -12.63
N ASN A 251 -29.53 8.19 -11.37
CA ASN A 251 -29.61 9.52 -10.74
C ASN A 251 -28.31 9.98 -10.05
N GLN A 252 -27.23 9.19 -10.11
CA GLN A 252 -25.95 9.54 -9.49
C GLN A 252 -24.99 10.21 -10.48
N ILE A 253 -24.22 11.19 -10.00
CA ILE A 253 -22.95 11.55 -10.62
C ILE A 253 -21.90 10.58 -10.08
N VAL A 254 -21.03 10.06 -10.94
CA VAL A 254 -19.99 9.10 -10.55
C VAL A 254 -18.61 9.53 -11.02
N ASP A 255 -17.59 9.19 -10.23
CA ASP A 255 -16.19 9.35 -10.60
C ASP A 255 -15.75 8.40 -11.74
N ALA A 256 -14.50 8.51 -12.17
CA ALA A 256 -13.94 7.65 -13.22
C ALA A 256 -13.88 6.16 -12.83
N ALA A 257 -13.95 5.82 -11.53
CA ALA A 257 -14.02 4.45 -11.03
C ALA A 257 -15.48 3.94 -10.91
N GLY A 258 -16.47 4.81 -11.13
CA GLY A 258 -17.90 4.51 -11.04
C GLY A 258 -18.48 4.65 -9.64
N ASN A 259 -17.77 5.29 -8.70
CA ASN A 259 -18.29 5.55 -7.35
C ASN A 259 -19.20 6.78 -7.37
N PRO A 260 -20.37 6.75 -6.72
CA PRO A 260 -21.20 7.94 -6.51
C PRO A 260 -20.44 9.07 -5.82
N VAL A 261 -20.51 10.26 -6.41
CA VAL A 261 -19.91 11.49 -5.90
C VAL A 261 -20.93 12.62 -5.89
N LYS A 262 -20.68 13.62 -5.05
CA LYS A 262 -21.56 14.79 -4.94
C LYS A 262 -20.78 16.07 -5.23
N ILE A 263 -21.33 16.90 -6.10
CA ILE A 263 -20.84 18.26 -6.35
C ILE A 263 -21.39 19.16 -5.24
N THR A 264 -20.48 19.81 -4.51
CA THR A 264 -20.79 20.79 -3.45
C THR A 264 -20.12 22.09 -3.83
N ALA A 265 -20.85 22.86 -4.65
CA ALA A 265 -20.31 24.01 -5.34
C ALA A 265 -20.62 25.33 -4.64
N VAL A 266 -19.82 26.35 -4.95
CA VAL A 266 -20.13 27.75 -4.69
C VAL A 266 -19.94 28.56 -5.96
N SER A 267 -20.85 29.49 -6.24
CA SER A 267 -20.73 30.39 -7.39
C SER A 267 -19.79 31.56 -7.05
N TRP A 268 -18.73 31.76 -7.84
CA TRP A 268 -17.86 32.94 -7.74
C TRP A 268 -18.03 33.83 -8.98
N PHE A 269 -19.02 34.72 -8.90
CA PHE A 269 -19.43 35.51 -10.06
C PHE A 269 -18.55 36.75 -10.29
N GLY A 270 -18.60 37.29 -11.50
CA GLY A 270 -17.90 38.51 -11.90
C GLY A 270 -17.49 38.51 -13.38
N MET A 271 -17.17 37.34 -13.95
CA MET A 271 -16.73 37.22 -15.34
C MET A 271 -17.85 37.49 -16.36
N GLU A 272 -19.10 37.28 -15.98
CA GLU A 272 -20.29 37.68 -16.73
C GLU A 272 -20.57 39.20 -16.64
N THR A 273 -19.94 39.89 -15.69
CA THR A 273 -20.14 41.33 -15.44
C THR A 273 -19.10 42.19 -16.15
N GLY A 274 -19.27 43.52 -16.04
CA GLY A 274 -18.32 44.52 -16.54
C GLY A 274 -16.86 44.26 -16.16
N THR A 275 -16.61 43.72 -14.95
CA THR A 275 -15.24 43.48 -14.47
C THR A 275 -14.49 42.44 -15.30
N GLN A 276 -15.22 41.48 -15.90
CA GLN A 276 -14.66 40.39 -16.71
C GLN A 276 -13.65 39.52 -15.95
N ALA A 277 -13.74 39.53 -14.63
CA ALA A 277 -12.95 38.75 -13.70
C ALA A 277 -13.83 38.46 -12.47
N PRO A 278 -13.54 37.42 -11.68
CA PRO A 278 -14.29 37.19 -10.46
C PRO A 278 -14.23 38.43 -9.56
N HIS A 279 -15.34 38.77 -8.92
CA HIS A 279 -15.38 39.94 -8.04
C HIS A 279 -14.56 39.72 -6.76
N GLY A 280 -14.18 40.84 -6.13
CA GLY A 280 -13.39 40.86 -4.88
C GLY A 280 -11.89 41.03 -5.07
N LEU A 281 -11.40 40.92 -6.31
CA LEU A 281 -9.96 41.08 -6.63
C LEU A 281 -9.44 42.52 -6.48
N TRP A 282 -10.32 43.48 -6.22
CA TRP A 282 -9.95 44.85 -5.83
C TRP A 282 -9.51 44.96 -4.36
N VAL A 283 -9.75 43.95 -3.53
CA VAL A 283 -9.45 43.98 -2.09
C VAL A 283 -8.71 42.74 -1.58
N ARG A 284 -8.65 41.65 -2.38
CA ARG A 284 -7.98 40.41 -2.02
C ARG A 284 -7.24 39.76 -3.18
N GLU A 285 -6.34 38.88 -2.80
CA GLU A 285 -5.56 38.03 -3.69
C GLU A 285 -6.42 36.83 -4.14
N TRP A 286 -6.35 36.49 -5.42
CA TRP A 286 -7.26 35.51 -6.04
C TRP A 286 -6.98 34.06 -5.61
N HIS A 287 -5.72 33.69 -5.38
CA HIS A 287 -5.38 32.37 -4.84
C HIS A 287 -5.87 32.23 -3.39
N GLU A 288 -5.79 33.31 -2.58
CA GLU A 288 -6.32 33.36 -1.22
C GLU A 288 -7.83 33.10 -1.18
N MET A 289 -8.60 33.74 -2.07
CA MET A 289 -10.03 33.47 -2.23
C MET A 289 -10.31 31.99 -2.50
N MET A 290 -9.58 31.39 -3.45
CA MET A 290 -9.79 29.99 -3.84
C MET A 290 -9.36 29.00 -2.76
N ARG A 291 -8.27 29.29 -2.03
CA ARG A 291 -7.83 28.49 -0.88
C ARG A 291 -8.87 28.51 0.24
N GLU A 292 -9.53 29.65 0.48
CA GLU A 292 -10.58 29.77 1.48
C GLU A 292 -11.86 29.07 1.03
N ILE A 293 -12.26 29.19 -0.25
CA ILE A 293 -13.36 28.39 -0.83
C ILE A 293 -13.14 26.89 -0.57
N ALA A 294 -11.92 26.40 -0.85
CA ALA A 294 -11.57 25.00 -0.60
C ALA A 294 -11.57 24.66 0.91
N ALA A 295 -11.10 25.57 1.76
CA ALA A 295 -11.04 25.37 3.21
C ALA A 295 -12.44 25.29 3.87
N GLU A 296 -13.43 25.97 3.30
CA GLU A 296 -14.83 25.86 3.72
C GLU A 296 -15.51 24.56 3.25
N GLY A 297 -14.76 23.67 2.58
CA GLY A 297 -15.20 22.34 2.16
C GLY A 297 -15.98 22.30 0.84
N PHE A 298 -16.06 23.42 0.11
CA PHE A 298 -16.56 23.40 -1.27
C PHE A 298 -15.57 22.65 -2.15
N ASN A 299 -16.08 21.76 -3.01
CA ASN A 299 -15.24 20.96 -3.90
C ASN A 299 -15.29 21.45 -5.36
N THR A 300 -16.18 22.39 -5.66
CA THR A 300 -16.43 22.89 -7.03
C THR A 300 -16.71 24.39 -7.00
N ILE A 301 -16.21 25.12 -8.00
CA ILE A 301 -16.63 26.49 -8.27
C ILE A 301 -17.51 26.48 -9.52
N ARG A 302 -18.75 26.97 -9.41
CA ARG A 302 -19.54 27.36 -10.60
C ARG A 302 -19.05 28.75 -11.01
N LEU A 303 -18.62 28.89 -12.27
CA LEU A 303 -17.96 30.08 -12.78
C LEU A 303 -18.82 30.74 -13.88
N PRO A 304 -19.72 31.65 -13.50
CA PRO A 304 -20.53 32.44 -14.42
C PRO A 304 -19.67 33.26 -15.38
N PHE A 305 -19.94 33.19 -16.68
CA PHE A 305 -19.31 34.01 -17.71
C PHE A 305 -20.32 34.49 -18.75
N SER A 306 -19.92 35.46 -19.58
CA SER A 306 -20.75 35.95 -20.69
C SER A 306 -20.19 35.54 -22.05
N SER A 307 -21.06 35.35 -23.06
CA SER A 307 -20.59 35.15 -24.46
C SER A 307 -19.68 36.29 -24.93
N GLU A 308 -19.97 37.53 -24.54
CA GLU A 308 -19.17 38.70 -24.94
C GLU A 308 -17.73 38.68 -24.36
N LEU A 309 -17.52 38.13 -23.15
CA LEU A 309 -16.18 37.88 -22.60
C LEU A 309 -15.33 37.02 -23.55
N LEU A 310 -16.00 36.17 -24.33
CA LEU A 310 -15.50 35.35 -25.44
C LEU A 310 -14.62 36.10 -26.43
N HIS A 311 -15.09 37.29 -26.77
CA HIS A 311 -14.82 37.93 -28.07
C HIS A 311 -14.41 39.39 -27.94
N THR A 312 -14.47 39.94 -26.74
CA THR A 312 -14.09 41.32 -26.48
C THR A 312 -12.58 41.48 -26.31
N ASP A 313 -12.07 42.61 -26.79
CA ASP A 313 -10.69 43.06 -26.54
C ASP A 313 -10.63 44.01 -25.31
N ALA A 314 -11.76 44.24 -24.62
CA ALA A 314 -11.80 45.11 -23.45
C ALA A 314 -11.00 44.49 -22.30
N ALA A 315 -10.09 45.28 -21.70
CA ALA A 315 -9.32 44.82 -20.56
C ALA A 315 -10.25 44.65 -19.32
N PRO A 316 -10.08 43.56 -18.54
CA PRO A 316 -10.70 43.42 -17.23
C PRO A 316 -10.39 44.61 -16.31
N TYR A 317 -11.33 44.95 -15.43
CA TYR A 317 -11.17 46.01 -14.43
C TYR A 317 -11.70 45.58 -13.06
N GLY A 318 -11.40 46.35 -12.02
CA GLY A 318 -11.76 45.97 -10.64
C GLY A 318 -10.78 44.96 -10.06
N ILE A 319 -9.54 44.95 -10.53
CA ILE A 319 -8.46 44.12 -9.99
C ILE A 319 -7.41 45.07 -9.42
N ASP A 320 -7.01 44.87 -8.16
CA ASP A 320 -5.81 45.49 -7.63
C ASP A 320 -4.61 44.64 -8.06
N PHE A 321 -3.89 45.09 -9.08
CA PHE A 321 -2.72 44.39 -9.60
C PHE A 321 -1.50 44.44 -8.66
N ASN A 322 -1.54 45.21 -7.57
CA ASN A 322 -0.53 45.07 -6.52
C ASN A 322 -0.76 43.80 -5.69
N LEU A 323 -2.03 43.43 -5.50
CA LEU A 323 -2.42 42.18 -4.86
C LEU A 323 -2.37 41.01 -5.85
N ASN A 324 -2.71 41.24 -7.11
CA ASN A 324 -2.85 40.21 -8.15
C ASN A 324 -1.96 40.51 -9.38
N PRO A 325 -0.62 40.62 -9.21
CA PRO A 325 0.27 41.09 -10.28
C PRO A 325 0.33 40.16 -11.49
N ASP A 326 0.10 38.85 -11.30
CA ASP A 326 0.16 37.85 -12.37
C ASP A 326 -1.08 37.84 -13.28
N LEU A 327 -2.14 38.58 -12.91
CA LEU A 327 -3.31 38.83 -13.75
C LEU A 327 -3.15 40.06 -14.65
N ALA A 328 -2.11 40.88 -14.44
CA ALA A 328 -1.92 42.12 -15.18
C ALA A 328 -1.75 41.88 -16.68
N GLY A 329 -2.62 42.53 -17.48
CA GLY A 329 -2.58 42.45 -18.95
C GLY A 329 -3.24 41.21 -19.55
N LEU A 330 -3.82 40.32 -18.74
CA LEU A 330 -4.62 39.20 -19.24
C LEU A 330 -6.02 39.68 -19.68
N SER A 331 -6.60 39.01 -20.67
CA SER A 331 -8.03 39.14 -21.00
C SER A 331 -8.88 38.38 -19.97
N GLY A 332 -10.21 38.59 -19.97
CA GLY A 332 -11.10 37.82 -19.10
C GLY A 332 -10.98 36.31 -19.30
N LEU A 333 -10.84 35.86 -20.56
CA LEU A 333 -10.56 34.45 -20.87
C LEU A 333 -9.19 33.99 -20.33
N GLY A 334 -8.17 34.85 -20.36
CA GLY A 334 -6.87 34.55 -19.77
C GLY A 334 -6.92 34.44 -18.23
N ILE A 335 -7.77 35.22 -17.58
CA ILE A 335 -8.03 35.09 -16.13
C ILE A 335 -8.81 33.79 -15.85
N MET A 336 -9.76 33.41 -16.71
CA MET A 336 -10.44 32.11 -16.62
C MET A 336 -9.45 30.94 -16.68
N ASP A 337 -8.46 30.99 -17.57
CA ASP A 337 -7.41 29.96 -17.62
C ASP A 337 -6.65 29.83 -16.30
N LYS A 338 -6.32 30.96 -15.66
CA LYS A 338 -5.61 31.01 -14.38
C LYS A 338 -6.45 30.40 -13.24
N VAL A 339 -7.72 30.78 -13.16
CA VAL A 339 -8.67 30.22 -12.18
C VAL A 339 -8.82 28.71 -12.39
N VAL A 340 -9.01 28.25 -13.63
CA VAL A 340 -9.12 26.82 -13.94
C VAL A 340 -7.83 26.07 -13.57
N GLN A 341 -6.66 26.63 -13.87
CA GLN A 341 -5.40 26.01 -13.53
C GLN A 341 -5.26 25.82 -12.01
N TYR A 342 -5.43 26.90 -11.24
CA TYR A 342 -5.23 26.83 -9.79
C TYR A 342 -6.30 26.02 -9.07
N ALA A 343 -7.53 26.00 -9.59
CA ALA A 343 -8.56 25.09 -9.10
C ALA A 343 -8.08 23.64 -9.18
N GLY A 344 -7.40 23.25 -10.26
CA GLY A 344 -6.81 21.91 -10.39
C GLY A 344 -5.71 21.65 -9.37
N GLU A 345 -4.83 22.62 -9.13
CA GLU A 345 -3.76 22.54 -8.12
C GLU A 345 -4.30 22.39 -6.70
N LEU A 346 -5.46 22.99 -6.40
CA LEU A 346 -6.17 22.85 -5.12
C LEU A 346 -7.04 21.59 -5.03
N GLY A 347 -7.16 20.80 -6.10
CA GLY A 347 -8.11 19.69 -6.13
C GLY A 347 -9.58 20.13 -6.16
N LEU A 348 -9.89 21.35 -6.58
CA LEU A 348 -11.24 21.81 -6.89
C LEU A 348 -11.67 21.37 -8.30
N ARG A 349 -12.97 21.43 -8.57
CA ARG A 349 -13.56 21.34 -9.91
C ARG A 349 -14.19 22.66 -10.34
N ILE A 350 -14.43 22.81 -11.64
CA ILE A 350 -15.03 23.98 -12.27
C ILE A 350 -16.21 23.53 -13.13
N ILE A 351 -17.36 24.16 -12.91
CA ILE A 351 -18.48 24.16 -13.87
C ILE A 351 -18.45 25.52 -14.55
N LEU A 352 -18.28 25.54 -15.88
CA LEU A 352 -18.41 26.77 -16.65
C LEU A 352 -19.89 27.03 -16.89
N ASP A 353 -20.34 28.24 -16.57
CA ASP A 353 -21.75 28.64 -16.70
C ASP A 353 -21.90 29.80 -17.67
N HIS A 354 -22.62 29.57 -18.78
CA HIS A 354 -23.00 30.65 -19.69
C HIS A 354 -24.15 31.46 -19.08
N HIS A 355 -23.77 32.45 -18.28
CA HIS A 355 -24.68 33.22 -17.45
C HIS A 355 -25.38 34.35 -18.22
N SER A 356 -24.73 34.92 -19.23
CA SER A 356 -25.31 36.01 -20.02
C SER A 356 -24.77 36.09 -21.44
N ASN A 357 -25.53 36.71 -22.34
CA ASN A 357 -25.07 36.95 -23.71
C ASN A 357 -24.07 38.12 -23.75
N ARG A 358 -24.23 39.11 -22.87
CA ARG A 358 -23.45 40.37 -22.86
C ARG A 358 -22.78 40.63 -21.51
N ILE A 359 -21.70 41.36 -21.54
CA ILE A 359 -20.99 41.79 -20.34
C ILE A 359 -21.86 42.77 -19.54
N GLY A 360 -22.04 42.50 -18.25
CA GLY A 360 -22.65 43.44 -17.31
C GLY A 360 -24.17 43.60 -17.41
N VAL A 361 -24.85 42.69 -18.11
CA VAL A 361 -26.31 42.62 -18.12
C VAL A 361 -26.76 41.44 -17.27
N SER A 362 -27.87 41.60 -16.55
CA SER A 362 -28.41 40.50 -15.76
C SER A 362 -29.17 39.49 -16.64
N VAL A 363 -29.33 38.27 -16.13
CA VAL A 363 -30.21 37.21 -16.67
C VAL A 363 -31.62 37.70 -17.00
N ALA A 364 -32.13 38.71 -16.27
CA ALA A 364 -33.42 39.35 -16.56
C ALA A 364 -33.48 40.02 -17.95
N GLU A 365 -32.34 40.44 -18.51
CA GLU A 365 -32.26 40.96 -19.86
C GLU A 365 -32.01 39.86 -20.90
N ASP A 366 -31.45 38.72 -20.49
CA ASP A 366 -30.99 37.60 -21.31
C ASP A 366 -31.82 36.33 -21.08
N GLY A 367 -33.15 36.41 -21.24
CA GLY A 367 -34.04 35.26 -21.01
C GLY A 367 -33.97 34.12 -22.04
N LEU A 368 -33.10 34.24 -23.04
CA LEU A 368 -32.80 33.24 -24.07
C LEU A 368 -31.28 33.21 -24.29
N TRP A 369 -30.78 32.05 -24.73
CA TRP A 369 -29.36 31.80 -25.07
C TRP A 369 -28.88 32.55 -26.34
N TYR A 370 -29.74 33.42 -26.87
CA TYR A 370 -29.49 34.24 -28.05
C TYR A 370 -30.33 35.51 -27.99
N ARG A 371 -29.94 36.51 -28.80
CA ARG A 371 -30.67 37.77 -28.96
C ARG A 371 -31.10 37.98 -30.42
N PRO A 372 -32.41 37.95 -30.70
CA PRO A 372 -32.92 38.22 -32.05
C PRO A 372 -32.45 39.57 -32.59
N GLY A 373 -31.74 39.56 -33.72
CA GLY A 373 -31.27 40.78 -34.41
C GLY A 373 -29.99 41.39 -33.87
N GLU A 374 -29.32 40.76 -32.90
CA GLU A 374 -27.99 41.13 -32.41
C GLU A 374 -26.93 40.11 -32.86
N ALA A 375 -25.65 40.35 -32.52
CA ALA A 375 -24.54 39.46 -32.89
C ALA A 375 -24.52 38.13 -32.11
N TYR A 376 -25.30 38.01 -31.03
CA TYR A 376 -25.39 36.85 -30.16
C TYR A 376 -26.46 35.86 -30.66
N THR A 377 -26.15 35.15 -31.75
CA THR A 377 -27.06 34.13 -32.34
C THR A 377 -26.89 32.76 -31.67
N GLU A 378 -27.90 31.88 -31.75
CA GLU A 378 -27.79 30.48 -31.28
C GLU A 378 -26.57 29.76 -31.89
N ASP A 379 -26.29 29.97 -33.18
CA ASP A 379 -25.12 29.38 -33.84
C ASP A 379 -23.80 29.85 -33.23
N ARG A 380 -23.74 31.12 -32.80
CA ARG A 380 -22.56 31.67 -32.12
C ARG A 380 -22.42 31.09 -30.72
N TRP A 381 -23.49 31.05 -29.94
CA TRP A 381 -23.51 30.44 -28.61
C TRP A 381 -23.08 28.95 -28.64
N VAL A 382 -23.57 28.18 -29.62
CA VAL A 382 -23.14 26.79 -29.84
C VAL A 382 -21.64 26.73 -30.17
N GLN A 383 -21.14 27.61 -31.03
CA GLN A 383 -19.70 27.66 -31.38
C GLN A 383 -18.84 28.02 -30.16
N ASP A 384 -19.29 28.97 -29.33
CA ASP A 384 -18.56 29.41 -28.13
C ASP A 384 -18.40 28.26 -27.13
N TRP A 385 -19.44 27.44 -27.00
CA TRP A 385 -19.37 26.20 -26.23
C TRP A 385 -18.39 25.18 -26.79
N GLN A 386 -18.36 24.99 -28.11
CA GLN A 386 -17.38 24.11 -28.76
C GLN A 386 -15.94 24.61 -28.55
N ASP A 387 -15.73 25.92 -28.63
CA ASP A 387 -14.43 26.54 -28.45
C ASP A 387 -13.94 26.36 -26.99
N LEU A 388 -14.81 26.55 -26.00
CA LEU A 388 -14.48 26.30 -24.58
C LEU A 388 -14.24 24.81 -24.27
N ALA A 389 -15.11 23.93 -24.77
CA ALA A 389 -14.96 22.49 -24.62
C ALA A 389 -13.63 21.99 -25.23
N ALA A 390 -13.25 22.51 -26.40
CA ALA A 390 -11.97 22.21 -27.03
C ALA A 390 -10.78 22.83 -26.27
N ARG A 391 -10.94 24.04 -25.72
CA ARG A 391 -9.90 24.75 -24.97
C ARG A 391 -9.43 23.99 -23.74
N TYR A 392 -10.38 23.40 -23.00
CA TYR A 392 -10.11 22.68 -21.76
C TYR A 392 -10.19 21.15 -21.92
N ALA A 393 -10.18 20.64 -23.16
CA ALA A 393 -10.20 19.22 -23.43
C ALA A 393 -8.99 18.52 -22.77
N GLY A 394 -9.26 17.41 -22.07
CA GLY A 394 -8.25 16.64 -21.33
C GLY A 394 -7.85 17.24 -19.98
N ASN A 395 -8.37 18.40 -19.58
CA ASN A 395 -8.21 18.93 -18.23
C ASN A 395 -9.42 18.58 -17.36
N PRO A 396 -9.31 17.62 -16.41
CA PRO A 396 -10.43 17.17 -15.58
C PRO A 396 -10.87 18.19 -14.53
N THR A 397 -10.16 19.31 -14.37
CA THR A 397 -10.61 20.39 -13.50
C THR A 397 -11.93 20.97 -13.98
N VAL A 398 -12.10 21.16 -15.30
CA VAL A 398 -13.39 21.59 -15.85
C VAL A 398 -14.23 20.36 -16.12
N ILE A 399 -15.31 20.19 -15.35
CA ILE A 399 -16.11 18.97 -15.35
C ILE A 399 -17.31 19.05 -16.29
N GLY A 400 -17.71 20.23 -16.72
CA GLY A 400 -18.83 20.36 -17.64
C GLY A 400 -19.27 21.78 -17.95
N ALA A 401 -20.32 21.84 -18.76
CA ALA A 401 -20.94 23.05 -19.27
C ALA A 401 -22.37 23.19 -18.73
N ASP A 402 -22.63 24.26 -17.99
CA ASP A 402 -23.97 24.74 -17.65
C ASP A 402 -24.44 25.66 -18.78
N LEU A 403 -25.27 25.09 -19.65
CA LEU A 403 -25.39 25.53 -21.04
C LEU A 403 -25.89 26.97 -21.17
N HIS A 404 -26.83 27.38 -20.32
CA HIS A 404 -27.29 28.76 -20.24
C HIS A 404 -28.07 28.98 -18.95
N SER A 405 -27.72 30.04 -18.23
CA SER A 405 -28.40 30.35 -16.98
C SER A 405 -29.76 31.02 -17.15
N GLU A 406 -30.70 30.56 -16.33
CA GLU A 406 -32.04 31.08 -16.13
C GLU A 406 -32.88 31.36 -17.40
N PRO A 407 -33.17 30.36 -18.28
CA PRO A 407 -33.99 30.53 -19.50
C PRO A 407 -35.47 30.91 -19.23
N TRP A 408 -35.74 32.14 -18.78
CA TRP A 408 -37.08 32.55 -18.32
C TRP A 408 -38.05 32.91 -19.46
N ALA A 409 -37.54 33.31 -20.62
CA ALA A 409 -38.35 33.60 -21.80
C ALA A 409 -38.51 32.37 -22.73
N ALA A 410 -37.92 31.24 -22.33
CA ALA A 410 -37.94 30.01 -23.09
C ALA A 410 -39.18 29.14 -22.78
N THR A 411 -39.42 28.19 -23.67
CA THR A 411 -40.40 27.12 -23.52
C THR A 411 -39.70 25.77 -23.44
N TRP A 412 -40.39 24.73 -22.97
CA TRP A 412 -39.89 23.36 -22.94
C TRP A 412 -40.76 22.46 -23.82
N GLY A 413 -40.23 21.94 -24.93
CA GLY A 413 -40.96 21.06 -25.85
C GLY A 413 -41.99 21.79 -26.72
N GLY A 414 -41.87 23.10 -26.87
CA GLY A 414 -42.80 23.95 -27.63
C GLY A 414 -42.60 23.91 -29.15
N GLY A 415 -41.45 23.43 -29.63
CA GLY A 415 -41.06 23.35 -31.05
C GLY A 415 -40.76 24.70 -31.73
N GLY A 416 -40.77 25.80 -30.97
CA GLY A 416 -40.48 27.15 -31.46
C GLY A 416 -38.98 27.50 -31.44
N GLU A 417 -38.65 28.73 -31.89
CA GLU A 417 -37.27 29.24 -31.80
C GLU A 417 -36.79 29.38 -30.35
N ASN A 418 -37.71 29.66 -29.42
CA ASN A 418 -37.48 29.76 -27.99
C ASN A 418 -37.67 28.43 -27.24
N ASP A 419 -37.62 27.29 -27.93
CA ASP A 419 -37.67 25.96 -27.29
C ASP A 419 -36.30 25.59 -26.71
N TRP A 420 -36.19 25.67 -25.39
CA TRP A 420 -34.94 25.39 -24.67
C TRP A 420 -34.56 23.92 -24.72
N HIS A 421 -35.53 23.00 -24.67
CA HIS A 421 -35.26 21.56 -24.77
C HIS A 421 -34.48 21.23 -26.05
N ARG A 422 -34.96 21.72 -27.21
CA ARG A 422 -34.27 21.58 -28.51
C ARG A 422 -32.88 22.22 -28.51
N ALA A 423 -32.76 23.41 -27.94
CA ALA A 423 -31.50 24.15 -27.94
C ALA A 423 -30.44 23.51 -27.04
N ALA A 424 -30.85 22.97 -25.89
CA ALA A 424 -30.01 22.23 -24.97
C ALA A 424 -29.49 20.93 -25.61
N GLU A 425 -30.34 20.17 -26.32
CA GLU A 425 -29.87 19.00 -27.10
C GLU A 425 -28.84 19.41 -28.15
N ARG A 426 -29.13 20.48 -28.90
CA ARG A 426 -28.23 20.97 -29.94
C ARG A 426 -26.86 21.38 -29.38
N ALA A 427 -26.85 22.21 -28.34
CA ALA A 427 -25.61 22.71 -27.74
C ALA A 427 -24.87 21.60 -26.96
N GLY A 428 -25.57 20.78 -26.20
CA GLY A 428 -25.00 19.64 -25.49
C GLY A 428 -24.32 18.66 -26.43
N ASN A 429 -24.94 18.32 -27.56
CA ASN A 429 -24.32 17.46 -28.57
C ASN A 429 -23.10 18.12 -29.24
N ALA A 430 -23.13 19.44 -29.43
CA ALA A 430 -21.98 20.18 -29.94
C ALA A 430 -20.81 20.21 -28.94
N VAL A 431 -21.08 20.43 -27.65
CA VAL A 431 -20.11 20.34 -26.55
C VAL A 431 -19.47 18.95 -26.54
N LEU A 432 -20.29 17.89 -26.52
CA LEU A 432 -19.83 16.51 -26.43
C LEU A 432 -19.09 16.04 -27.69
N ALA A 433 -19.39 16.61 -28.86
CA ALA A 433 -18.60 16.39 -30.07
C ALA A 433 -17.19 17.00 -29.99
N ALA A 434 -17.03 18.11 -29.27
CA ALA A 434 -15.74 18.76 -29.04
C ALA A 434 -14.97 18.12 -27.86
N ASN A 435 -15.68 17.75 -26.79
CA ASN A 435 -15.14 17.10 -25.61
C ASN A 435 -16.15 16.09 -25.03
N PRO A 436 -15.99 14.78 -25.31
CA PRO A 436 -16.94 13.75 -24.87
C PRO A 436 -16.84 13.44 -23.37
N ASP A 437 -15.85 13.98 -22.66
CA ASP A 437 -15.62 13.67 -21.25
C ASP A 437 -16.45 14.58 -20.32
N TRP A 438 -16.91 15.74 -20.78
CA TRP A 438 -17.67 16.70 -20.00
C TRP A 438 -19.10 16.28 -19.68
N LEU A 439 -19.56 16.63 -18.47
CA LEU A 439 -20.97 16.67 -18.14
C LEU A 439 -21.65 17.86 -18.86
N VAL A 440 -22.94 17.70 -19.17
CA VAL A 440 -23.79 18.74 -19.72
C VAL A 440 -24.90 19.02 -18.72
N PHE A 441 -24.86 20.22 -18.13
CA PHE A 441 -25.86 20.69 -17.18
C PHE A 441 -26.93 21.48 -17.94
N VAL A 442 -28.20 21.07 -17.77
CA VAL A 442 -29.34 21.68 -18.47
C VAL A 442 -30.31 22.23 -17.44
N GLU A 443 -30.32 23.55 -17.28
CA GLU A 443 -31.30 24.26 -16.46
C GLU A 443 -32.74 24.08 -16.96
N GLY A 444 -33.72 24.36 -16.10
CA GLY A 444 -35.14 24.42 -16.45
C GLY A 444 -35.55 25.71 -17.15
N VAL A 445 -36.86 25.92 -17.30
CA VAL A 445 -37.44 27.19 -17.80
C VAL A 445 -38.19 27.91 -16.67
N PHE A 446 -38.82 29.05 -16.95
CA PHE A 446 -39.71 29.70 -15.96
C PHE A 446 -41.10 29.07 -15.90
N THR A 447 -41.71 28.78 -17.06
CA THR A 447 -43.11 28.30 -17.15
C THR A 447 -43.22 27.05 -18.01
N HIS A 448 -43.97 26.06 -17.50
CA HIS A 448 -44.40 24.88 -18.25
C HIS A 448 -45.88 24.62 -17.95
N ASP A 449 -46.70 24.38 -18.98
CA ASP A 449 -48.16 24.19 -18.87
C ASP A 449 -48.86 25.22 -17.95
N ASP A 450 -48.60 26.51 -18.21
CA ASP A 450 -49.09 27.67 -17.45
C ASP A 450 -48.69 27.70 -15.95
N THR A 451 -47.83 26.78 -15.51
CA THR A 451 -47.30 26.74 -14.14
C THR A 451 -45.94 27.42 -14.10
N GLY A 452 -45.86 28.55 -13.41
CA GLY A 452 -44.62 29.29 -13.19
C GLY A 452 -43.84 28.78 -11.96
N TYR A 453 -42.51 28.84 -12.04
CA TYR A 453 -41.59 28.57 -10.95
C TYR A 453 -40.46 29.61 -10.89
N TRP A 454 -39.29 29.28 -10.36
CA TRP A 454 -38.09 30.08 -10.51
C TRP A 454 -37.56 30.04 -11.95
N TRP A 455 -36.88 31.09 -12.38
CA TRP A 455 -36.14 31.07 -13.64
C TRP A 455 -35.07 29.97 -13.56
N GLY A 456 -34.89 29.17 -14.62
CA GLY A 456 -34.01 28.00 -14.57
C GLY A 456 -34.51 26.84 -13.70
N GLY A 457 -35.62 26.97 -12.95
CA GLY A 457 -36.04 25.98 -11.96
C GLY A 457 -37.17 25.04 -12.39
N ASN A 458 -37.91 25.35 -13.47
CA ASN A 458 -39.04 24.52 -13.89
C ASN A 458 -38.60 23.43 -14.87
N LEU A 459 -38.48 22.19 -14.37
CA LEU A 459 -38.15 20.99 -15.15
C LEU A 459 -39.35 20.02 -15.25
N ALA A 460 -40.57 20.50 -15.03
CA ALA A 460 -41.78 19.66 -15.11
C ALA A 460 -41.95 18.99 -16.50
N GLY A 461 -41.46 19.65 -17.56
CA GLY A 461 -41.54 19.15 -18.94
C GLY A 461 -40.61 17.98 -19.28
N VAL A 462 -39.67 17.61 -18.42
CA VAL A 462 -38.69 16.53 -18.68
C VAL A 462 -39.36 15.17 -18.88
N ARG A 463 -40.49 14.87 -18.21
CA ARG A 463 -41.23 13.60 -18.42
C ARG A 463 -41.70 13.41 -19.85
N ASP A 464 -42.17 14.50 -20.45
CA ASP A 464 -42.81 14.46 -21.76
C ASP A 464 -41.80 14.69 -22.88
N ASN A 465 -40.78 15.52 -22.62
CA ASN A 465 -39.73 15.86 -23.57
C ASN A 465 -38.36 15.83 -22.85
N PRO A 466 -37.78 14.64 -22.62
CA PRO A 466 -36.44 14.54 -22.06
C PRO A 466 -35.40 15.01 -23.07
N VAL A 467 -34.34 15.67 -22.61
CA VAL A 467 -33.16 15.97 -23.40
C VAL A 467 -32.43 14.66 -23.74
N GLU A 468 -32.22 14.40 -25.03
CA GLU A 468 -31.45 13.26 -25.52
C GLU A 468 -30.11 13.71 -26.11
N LEU A 469 -29.01 13.28 -25.48
CA LEU A 469 -27.65 13.53 -25.95
C LEU A 469 -27.09 12.32 -26.71
N ASP A 470 -26.27 12.57 -27.73
CA ASP A 470 -25.61 11.57 -28.57
C ASP A 470 -24.60 10.72 -27.78
N VAL A 471 -24.02 11.29 -26.71
CA VAL A 471 -23.15 10.59 -25.76
C VAL A 471 -23.93 10.33 -24.48
N GLY A 472 -24.15 9.05 -24.17
CA GLY A 472 -24.81 8.62 -22.94
C GLY A 472 -24.00 8.94 -21.69
N ASN A 473 -24.65 8.92 -20.53
CA ASN A 473 -24.02 9.07 -19.22
C ASN A 473 -23.34 10.43 -18.98
N LYS A 474 -23.85 11.52 -19.60
CA LYS A 474 -23.31 12.87 -19.48
C LYS A 474 -24.32 13.96 -19.11
N LEU A 475 -25.62 13.70 -19.23
CA LEU A 475 -26.66 14.66 -18.90
C LEU A 475 -26.87 14.78 -17.39
N VAL A 476 -26.88 16.03 -16.89
CA VAL A 476 -27.33 16.41 -15.55
C VAL A 476 -28.38 17.50 -15.72
N TYR A 477 -29.56 17.35 -15.11
CA TYR A 477 -30.52 18.47 -15.09
C TYR A 477 -30.16 19.43 -13.97
N SER A 478 -30.29 20.74 -14.22
CA SER A 478 -30.01 21.79 -13.25
C SER A 478 -31.29 22.53 -12.89
N ALA A 479 -31.45 22.94 -11.64
CA ALA A 479 -32.57 23.77 -11.20
C ALA A 479 -32.07 24.90 -10.30
N HIS A 480 -32.75 26.04 -10.33
CA HIS A 480 -32.56 27.12 -9.35
C HIS A 480 -33.77 27.20 -8.43
N ASP A 481 -33.51 27.50 -7.14
CA ASP A 481 -34.56 27.71 -6.16
C ASP A 481 -34.15 28.76 -5.12
N TYR A 482 -35.08 29.64 -4.80
CA TYR A 482 -34.82 30.76 -3.89
C TYR A 482 -35.94 30.93 -2.84
N PRO A 483 -35.64 31.61 -1.72
CA PRO A 483 -36.63 31.84 -0.67
C PRO A 483 -37.48 33.10 -0.89
N ASN A 484 -38.33 33.39 0.09
CA ASN A 484 -39.24 34.54 0.10
C ASN A 484 -38.52 35.90 -0.01
N SER A 485 -37.30 36.03 0.53
CA SER A 485 -36.53 37.28 0.50
C SER A 485 -36.05 37.68 -0.90
N VAL A 486 -35.83 36.71 -1.80
CA VAL A 486 -35.45 36.97 -3.20
C VAL A 486 -36.67 37.37 -4.00
N PHE A 487 -37.75 36.57 -3.95
CA PHE A 487 -39.04 36.96 -4.50
C PHE A 487 -40.20 36.32 -3.71
N PRO A 488 -41.22 37.10 -3.31
CA PRO A 488 -42.32 36.62 -2.48
C PRO A 488 -43.34 35.81 -3.29
N GLN A 489 -42.95 34.60 -3.68
CA GLN A 489 -43.82 33.66 -4.39
C GLN A 489 -45.09 33.37 -3.57
N SER A 490 -46.20 33.06 -4.26
CA SER A 490 -47.50 32.92 -3.61
C SER A 490 -47.51 31.79 -2.58
N TRP A 491 -46.76 30.72 -2.80
CA TRP A 491 -46.71 29.56 -1.90
C TRP A 491 -46.05 29.87 -0.56
N PHE A 492 -45.14 30.85 -0.47
CA PHE A 492 -44.59 31.29 0.81
C PHE A 492 -45.61 32.05 1.67
N GLN A 493 -46.77 32.43 1.12
CA GLN A 493 -47.78 33.21 1.83
C GLN A 493 -48.82 32.34 2.54
N ASP A 494 -48.81 31.03 2.29
CA ASP A 494 -49.67 30.08 2.99
C ASP A 494 -49.20 29.86 4.43
N ALA A 495 -50.14 29.61 5.36
CA ALA A 495 -49.83 29.49 6.79
C ALA A 495 -48.89 28.32 7.12
N GLU A 496 -48.99 27.23 6.35
CA GLU A 496 -48.21 26.00 6.52
C GLU A 496 -47.26 25.78 5.32
N PHE A 497 -46.73 26.87 4.74
CA PHE A 497 -45.93 26.77 3.51
C PHE A 497 -44.75 25.78 3.63
N GLY A 498 -44.13 25.70 4.80
CA GLY A 498 -42.97 24.83 5.06
C GLY A 498 -43.28 23.35 4.85
N ASP A 499 -44.51 22.91 5.15
CA ASP A 499 -44.93 21.51 4.96
C ASP A 499 -45.15 21.18 3.48
N ALA A 500 -45.40 22.19 2.63
CA ALA A 500 -45.66 22.02 1.21
C ALA A 500 -44.40 22.18 0.33
N LEU A 501 -43.25 22.54 0.92
CA LEU A 501 -42.03 22.81 0.15
C LEU A 501 -41.45 21.55 -0.51
N ALA A 502 -41.40 20.43 0.20
CA ALA A 502 -40.84 19.18 -0.34
C ALA A 502 -41.62 18.68 -1.57
N GLU A 503 -42.96 18.69 -1.51
CA GLU A 503 -43.82 18.36 -2.66
C GLU A 503 -43.62 19.34 -3.81
N ARG A 504 -43.38 20.63 -3.52
CA ARG A 504 -43.11 21.64 -4.54
C ARG A 504 -41.79 21.38 -5.25
N PHE A 505 -40.70 21.16 -4.51
CA PHE A 505 -39.39 20.79 -5.07
C PHE A 505 -39.51 19.53 -5.94
N ASP A 506 -40.17 18.50 -5.42
CA ASP A 506 -40.39 17.24 -6.14
C ASP A 506 -41.15 17.45 -7.44
N SER A 507 -42.23 18.23 -7.43
CA SER A 507 -43.07 18.47 -8.61
C SER A 507 -42.36 19.26 -9.73
N MET A 508 -41.35 20.06 -9.39
CA MET A 508 -40.67 20.94 -10.34
C MET A 508 -39.39 20.32 -10.89
N TRP A 509 -38.59 19.67 -10.05
CA TRP A 509 -37.28 19.14 -10.44
C TRP A 509 -36.88 17.87 -9.67
N GLY A 510 -37.28 17.72 -8.41
CA GLY A 510 -36.83 16.63 -7.55
C GLY A 510 -37.29 15.23 -8.00
N TYR A 511 -38.44 15.13 -8.67
CA TYR A 511 -38.93 13.85 -9.21
C TYR A 511 -37.94 13.20 -10.18
N ILE A 512 -37.13 14.00 -10.90
CA ILE A 512 -36.15 13.50 -11.87
C ILE A 512 -35.12 12.61 -11.16
N TYR A 513 -34.62 13.11 -10.03
CA TYR A 513 -33.70 12.36 -9.19
C TYR A 513 -34.40 11.16 -8.54
N ARG A 514 -35.56 11.39 -7.91
CA ARG A 514 -36.29 10.36 -7.14
C ARG A 514 -36.77 9.18 -7.99
N GLU A 515 -37.14 9.42 -9.24
CA GLU A 515 -37.57 8.39 -10.19
C GLU A 515 -36.40 7.73 -10.95
N GLY A 516 -35.16 8.14 -10.68
CA GLY A 516 -33.97 7.54 -11.30
C GLY A 516 -33.76 7.95 -12.76
N ILE A 517 -34.33 9.09 -13.19
CA ILE A 517 -34.30 9.54 -14.60
C ILE A 517 -32.90 10.04 -14.97
N ALA A 518 -32.34 10.95 -14.16
CA ALA A 518 -31.01 11.52 -14.32
C ALA A 518 -30.58 12.19 -13.00
N PRO A 519 -29.29 12.53 -12.82
CA PRO A 519 -28.88 13.35 -11.69
C PRO A 519 -29.47 14.75 -11.80
N VAL A 520 -29.70 15.35 -10.64
CA VAL A 520 -30.11 16.75 -10.51
C VAL A 520 -28.99 17.53 -9.80
N PHE A 521 -28.75 18.74 -10.28
CA PHE A 521 -27.87 19.73 -9.68
C PHE A 521 -28.71 20.96 -9.30
N LEU A 522 -28.83 21.31 -8.03
CA LEU A 522 -29.43 22.58 -7.65
C LEU A 522 -28.39 23.69 -7.86
N GLY A 523 -28.28 24.21 -9.08
CA GLY A 523 -27.17 25.04 -9.52
C GLY A 523 -27.06 26.39 -8.82
N GLU A 524 -28.20 26.92 -8.36
CA GLU A 524 -28.24 28.10 -7.52
C GLU A 524 -29.34 28.00 -6.46
N PHE A 525 -28.96 28.33 -5.23
CA PHE A 525 -29.85 28.70 -4.14
C PHE A 525 -29.06 29.55 -3.13
N GLY A 526 -29.73 30.49 -2.47
CA GLY A 526 -29.04 31.42 -1.58
C GLY A 526 -29.96 32.36 -0.82
N SER A 527 -29.44 32.96 0.25
CA SER A 527 -30.21 33.88 1.10
C SER A 527 -29.31 34.75 1.97
N ARG A 528 -29.78 35.96 2.32
CA ARG A 528 -29.19 36.79 3.39
C ARG A 528 -29.55 36.29 4.80
N LEU A 529 -30.54 35.40 4.91
CA LEU A 529 -31.14 34.91 6.16
C LEU A 529 -31.76 36.03 7.01
N GLU A 530 -32.28 37.07 6.34
CA GLU A 530 -32.90 38.23 6.99
C GLU A 530 -34.42 38.04 7.22
N ASP A 531 -35.09 37.25 6.38
CA ASP A 531 -36.50 36.88 6.55
C ASP A 531 -36.60 35.54 7.32
N PRO A 532 -37.34 35.45 8.43
CA PRO A 532 -37.54 34.19 9.15
C PRO A 532 -38.09 33.04 8.31
N LYS A 533 -38.80 33.33 7.21
CA LYS A 533 -39.28 32.29 6.27
C LYS A 533 -38.14 31.62 5.51
N ASP A 534 -37.02 32.33 5.32
CA ASP A 534 -35.86 31.79 4.62
C ASP A 534 -35.20 30.67 5.41
N LEU A 535 -35.21 30.74 6.75
CA LEU A 535 -34.70 29.65 7.59
C LEU A 535 -35.54 28.37 7.43
N VAL A 536 -36.87 28.51 7.42
CA VAL A 536 -37.77 27.37 7.18
C VAL A 536 -37.55 26.78 5.79
N TRP A 537 -37.39 27.63 4.78
CA TRP A 537 -37.06 27.19 3.44
C TRP A 537 -35.69 26.50 3.37
N LEU A 538 -34.66 27.07 3.99
CA LEU A 538 -33.31 26.55 3.97
C LEU A 538 -33.23 25.18 4.66
N ASP A 539 -33.90 25.02 5.81
CA ASP A 539 -34.00 23.74 6.51
C ASP A 539 -34.66 22.67 5.62
N LYS A 540 -35.72 23.03 4.89
CA LYS A 540 -36.45 22.09 4.02
C LYS A 540 -35.68 21.75 2.75
N ILE A 541 -35.06 22.74 2.08
CA ILE A 541 -34.32 22.47 0.85
C ILE A 541 -33.03 21.70 1.15
N THR A 542 -32.34 22.01 2.25
CA THR A 542 -31.13 21.26 2.64
C THR A 542 -31.46 19.81 3.00
N ALA A 543 -32.53 19.55 3.77
CA ALA A 543 -33.02 18.19 4.01
C ALA A 543 -33.30 17.44 2.70
N TYR A 544 -34.02 18.09 1.77
CA TYR A 544 -34.33 17.51 0.46
C TYR A 544 -33.06 17.17 -0.35
N LEU A 545 -32.06 18.07 -0.36
CA LEU A 545 -30.77 17.83 -1.00
C LEU A 545 -29.97 16.71 -0.33
N ALA A 546 -30.14 16.48 0.97
CA ALA A 546 -29.53 15.36 1.70
C ALA A 546 -30.20 14.01 1.38
N GLY A 547 -31.36 14.02 0.70
CA GLY A 547 -32.13 12.84 0.36
C GLY A 547 -33.30 12.55 1.31
N ASP A 548 -33.68 13.47 2.18
CA ASP A 548 -34.93 13.44 2.96
C ASP A 548 -36.04 14.11 2.14
N PHE A 549 -36.68 13.35 1.26
CA PHE A 549 -37.56 13.89 0.21
C PHE A 549 -38.96 14.22 0.69
N ASP A 550 -39.37 13.75 1.87
CA ASP A 550 -40.63 14.12 2.51
C ASP A 550 -40.44 15.03 3.75
N ALA A 551 -39.19 15.36 4.07
CA ALA A 551 -38.79 16.23 5.16
C ALA A 551 -39.28 15.74 6.54
N ASP A 552 -39.31 14.42 6.75
CA ASP A 552 -39.68 13.75 8.00
C ASP A 552 -38.50 13.53 8.96
N GLY A 553 -37.28 13.87 8.52
CA GLY A 553 -36.03 13.72 9.26
C GLY A 553 -35.31 12.39 8.99
N THR A 554 -35.76 11.60 8.02
CA THR A 554 -35.10 10.37 7.59
C THR A 554 -34.63 10.46 6.14
N VAL A 555 -33.47 9.86 5.86
CA VAL A 555 -32.89 9.86 4.51
C VAL A 555 -33.51 8.71 3.71
N ASP A 556 -34.11 9.04 2.56
CA ASP A 556 -34.88 8.12 1.71
C ASP A 556 -34.03 7.41 0.64
N ILE A 557 -32.79 7.84 0.44
CA ILE A 557 -31.91 7.28 -0.59
C ILE A 557 -31.25 5.96 -0.12
N PRO A 558 -30.99 5.01 -1.05
CA PRO A 558 -30.26 3.78 -0.74
C PRO A 558 -28.88 4.03 -0.13
N GLY A 559 -28.43 3.12 0.75
CA GLY A 559 -27.09 3.19 1.32
C GLY A 559 -26.01 3.08 0.24
N GLY A 560 -25.11 4.07 0.18
CA GLY A 560 -24.05 4.19 -0.82
C GLY A 560 -24.35 5.21 -1.93
N ASP A 561 -25.61 5.58 -2.13
CA ASP A 561 -26.00 6.69 -3.00
C ASP A 561 -25.73 8.03 -2.30
N GLN A 562 -25.48 9.07 -3.08
CA GLN A 562 -25.26 10.43 -2.61
C GLN A 562 -26.52 11.27 -2.80
N GLY A 563 -26.75 12.25 -1.92
CA GLY A 563 -27.83 13.22 -2.12
C GLY A 563 -27.65 14.10 -3.37
N ILE A 564 -28.62 14.95 -3.66
CA ILE A 564 -28.64 15.84 -4.82
C ILE A 564 -27.46 16.81 -4.76
N SER A 565 -26.74 16.94 -5.87
CA SER A 565 -25.61 17.87 -6.02
C SER A 565 -26.11 19.33 -6.02
N TRP A 566 -25.31 20.29 -5.55
CA TRP A 566 -25.80 21.65 -5.33
C TRP A 566 -24.71 22.73 -5.45
N GLY A 567 -25.13 23.96 -5.74
CA GLY A 567 -24.30 25.15 -5.84
C GLY A 567 -24.89 26.32 -5.05
N TRP A 568 -24.15 26.83 -4.07
CA TRP A 568 -24.59 28.00 -3.30
C TRP A 568 -24.35 29.30 -4.07
N TRP A 569 -25.38 30.13 -4.14
CA TRP A 569 -25.32 31.50 -4.63
C TRP A 569 -25.23 32.49 -3.45
N SER A 570 -24.05 33.03 -3.13
CA SER A 570 -22.76 32.91 -3.83
C SER A 570 -21.59 32.99 -2.85
N TRP A 571 -20.35 32.88 -3.32
CA TRP A 571 -19.16 33.23 -2.52
C TRP A 571 -19.20 34.73 -2.16
N ASN A 572 -19.59 35.53 -3.14
CA ASN A 572 -19.50 36.97 -3.15
C ASN A 572 -20.51 37.64 -2.19
N PRO A 573 -20.09 38.63 -1.38
CA PRO A 573 -21.01 39.37 -0.53
C PRO A 573 -21.92 40.33 -1.32
N ASN A 574 -21.50 40.74 -2.52
CA ASN A 574 -22.13 41.81 -3.29
C ASN A 574 -23.29 41.34 -4.19
N SER A 575 -23.82 40.14 -3.98
CA SER A 575 -25.18 39.81 -4.45
C SER A 575 -26.20 40.59 -3.61
N SER A 576 -27.06 41.39 -4.25
CA SER A 576 -27.91 42.33 -3.54
C SER A 576 -29.02 41.69 -2.71
N ASP A 577 -29.59 40.60 -3.19
CA ASP A 577 -30.75 39.90 -2.60
C ASP A 577 -30.36 38.67 -1.77
N THR A 578 -29.22 38.03 -2.05
CA THR A 578 -28.74 36.87 -1.29
C THR A 578 -27.51 37.14 -0.41
N GLY A 579 -26.72 38.17 -0.72
CA GLY A 579 -25.37 38.30 -0.18
C GLY A 579 -24.50 37.08 -0.54
N GLY A 580 -23.52 36.75 0.30
CA GLY A 580 -22.64 35.60 0.04
C GLY A 580 -22.30 34.79 1.27
N ILE A 581 -21.39 33.84 1.08
CA ILE A 581 -20.64 33.19 2.16
C ILE A 581 -19.74 34.21 2.85
N LEU A 582 -19.09 35.08 2.08
CA LEU A 582 -18.36 36.21 2.64
C LEU A 582 -19.30 37.34 3.06
N ALA A 583 -18.87 38.10 4.06
CA ALA A 583 -19.42 39.40 4.43
C ALA A 583 -18.88 40.52 3.53
N ASP A 584 -19.50 41.71 3.61
CA ASP A 584 -19.21 42.87 2.75
C ASP A 584 -17.74 43.34 2.75
N ASP A 585 -16.94 42.93 3.73
CA ASP A 585 -15.50 43.21 3.82
C ASP A 585 -14.62 42.30 2.93
N TRP A 586 -15.24 41.33 2.25
CA TRP A 586 -14.61 40.30 1.41
C TRP A 586 -13.62 39.39 2.15
N ARG A 587 -13.60 39.41 3.47
CA ARG A 587 -12.64 38.67 4.32
C ARG A 587 -13.31 37.78 5.35
N THR A 588 -14.43 38.21 5.91
CA THR A 588 -15.09 37.50 6.99
C THR A 588 -16.08 36.49 6.42
N VAL A 589 -15.89 35.21 6.70
CA VAL A 589 -16.87 34.16 6.42
C VAL A 589 -18.07 34.28 7.38
N ILE A 590 -19.29 34.18 6.83
CA ILE A 590 -20.54 34.18 7.60
C ILE A 590 -20.81 32.75 8.07
N GLU A 591 -20.23 32.39 9.21
CA GLU A 591 -20.34 31.07 9.86
C GLU A 591 -21.77 30.52 9.94
N ALA A 592 -22.75 31.39 10.18
CA ALA A 592 -24.15 30.97 10.25
C ALA A 592 -24.65 30.34 8.95
N LYS A 593 -24.18 30.82 7.78
CA LYS A 593 -24.54 30.25 6.48
C LYS A 593 -23.79 28.94 6.24
N VAL A 594 -22.49 28.92 6.51
CA VAL A 594 -21.66 27.71 6.36
C VAL A 594 -22.20 26.56 7.21
N ALA A 595 -22.61 26.83 8.45
CA ALA A 595 -23.17 25.82 9.35
C ALA A 595 -24.42 25.12 8.80
N HIS A 596 -25.26 25.80 8.00
CA HIS A 596 -26.42 25.19 7.35
C HIS A 596 -26.03 24.30 6.15
N LEU A 597 -24.89 24.60 5.52
CA LEU A 597 -24.39 23.86 4.36
C LEU A 597 -23.49 22.68 4.76
N GLN A 598 -22.84 22.76 5.92
CA GLN A 598 -21.90 21.75 6.41
C GLN A 598 -22.43 20.31 6.32
N PRO A 599 -23.70 20.00 6.69
CA PRO A 599 -24.23 18.64 6.59
C PRO A 599 -24.38 18.14 5.14
N LEU A 600 -24.33 19.05 4.16
CA LEU A 600 -24.47 18.72 2.74
C LEU A 600 -23.14 18.62 2.00
N LEU A 601 -22.04 19.05 2.63
CA LEU A 601 -20.69 18.96 2.07
C LEU A 601 -20.34 17.50 1.79
N PHE A 602 -19.55 17.29 0.74
CA PHE A 602 -19.11 15.97 0.34
C PHE A 602 -17.70 15.72 0.81
N ASP A 603 -17.55 14.68 1.62
CA ASP A 603 -16.26 14.22 2.12
C ASP A 603 -15.71 13.16 1.17
N TRP A 604 -14.66 13.51 0.42
CA TRP A 604 -14.02 12.61 -0.54
C TRP A 604 -13.29 11.46 0.15
N ASP A 605 -12.81 11.67 1.37
CA ASP A 605 -12.01 10.69 2.13
C ASP A 605 -12.93 9.62 2.73
N ALA A 606 -14.14 10.01 3.14
CA ALA A 606 -15.19 9.07 3.58
C ALA A 606 -15.82 8.27 2.43
N ALA A 607 -15.78 8.79 1.20
CA ALA A 607 -16.38 8.18 0.02
C ALA A 607 -15.47 7.16 -0.70
N GLN A 608 -14.17 7.14 -0.39
CA GLN A 608 -13.25 6.10 -0.83
C GLN A 608 -13.17 4.99 0.25
N PRO A 609 -13.16 3.70 -0.12
CA PRO A 609 -12.85 2.65 0.85
C PRO A 609 -11.44 2.90 1.38
N ALA A 610 -11.34 3.29 2.66
CA ALA A 610 -10.10 3.62 3.36
C ALA A 610 -8.89 2.85 2.81
N THR A 611 -8.16 3.49 1.91
CA THR A 611 -6.77 3.16 1.69
C THR A 611 -6.05 3.71 2.91
N PRO A 612 -5.22 2.93 3.59
CA PRO A 612 -4.73 3.33 4.90
C PRO A 612 -3.87 4.62 4.93
N ASP A 613 -3.69 5.39 3.86
CA ASP A 613 -2.69 6.47 3.73
C ASP A 613 -2.98 7.80 4.47
N ASP A 614 -4.05 7.92 5.27
CA ASP A 614 -4.33 9.15 6.05
C ASP A 614 -3.60 9.24 7.40
N ALA A 615 -2.40 8.66 7.49
CA ALA A 615 -1.48 8.95 8.58
C ALA A 615 -0.24 9.61 7.97
N HIS A 616 0.05 10.85 8.37
CA HIS A 616 1.34 11.53 8.13
C HIS A 616 2.46 10.70 8.75
N ALA A 617 2.83 9.61 8.08
CA ALA A 617 3.70 8.59 8.62
C ALA A 617 4.50 7.94 7.49
N LEU A 618 5.81 7.85 7.69
CA LEU A 618 6.65 7.06 6.82
C LEU A 618 6.33 5.57 7.01
N ARG A 619 5.96 4.91 5.92
CA ARG A 619 5.59 3.49 5.87
C ARG A 619 6.70 2.65 5.30
N PHE A 620 7.55 2.15 6.18
CA PHE A 620 8.61 1.24 5.80
C PHE A 620 8.06 -0.17 5.64
N THR A 621 8.03 -0.67 4.42
CA THR A 621 7.68 -2.07 4.17
C THR A 621 8.90 -2.95 4.42
N VAL A 622 8.80 -3.82 5.42
CA VAL A 622 9.77 -4.87 5.73
C VAL A 622 9.29 -6.19 5.13
N THR A 623 10.10 -6.80 4.28
CA THR A 623 9.73 -8.01 3.53
C THR A 623 10.67 -9.17 3.82
N LEU A 624 10.11 -10.39 3.74
CA LEU A 624 10.82 -11.66 3.68
C LEU A 624 10.88 -12.14 2.23
N SER A 625 12.02 -12.71 1.81
CA SER A 625 12.19 -13.28 0.46
C SER A 625 11.23 -14.45 0.17
N GLU A 626 10.77 -15.13 1.20
CA GLU A 626 9.78 -16.20 1.14
C GLU A 626 9.09 -16.37 2.51
N ALA A 627 7.96 -17.07 2.54
CA ALA A 627 7.23 -17.31 3.76
C ALA A 627 7.99 -18.28 4.69
N ALA A 628 8.20 -17.90 5.95
CA ALA A 628 8.80 -18.76 6.95
C ALA A 628 7.80 -19.79 7.50
N ALA A 629 8.28 -20.99 7.82
CA ALA A 629 7.48 -22.04 8.48
C ALA A 629 7.29 -21.79 10.00
N GLU A 630 8.19 -21.00 10.60
CA GLU A 630 8.16 -20.57 12.00
C GLU A 630 8.21 -19.04 12.07
N ALA A 631 7.85 -18.47 13.21
CA ALA A 631 7.78 -17.01 13.34
C ALA A 631 9.17 -16.34 13.23
N VAL A 632 9.27 -15.26 12.46
CA VAL A 632 10.48 -14.45 12.30
C VAL A 632 10.37 -13.18 13.14
N LEU A 633 11.42 -12.86 13.89
CA LEU A 633 11.52 -11.64 14.70
C LEU A 633 12.64 -10.75 14.18
N VAL A 634 12.41 -9.45 14.16
CA VAL A 634 13.46 -8.45 13.88
C VAL A 634 13.20 -7.18 14.66
N ASP A 635 14.22 -6.67 15.33
CA ASP A 635 14.14 -5.39 16.03
C ASP A 635 14.28 -4.25 15.02
N TYR A 636 13.59 -3.14 15.23
CA TYR A 636 13.75 -1.93 14.44
C TYR A 636 13.90 -0.72 15.33
N ALA A 637 14.65 0.27 14.85
CA ALA A 637 14.73 1.59 15.45
C ALA A 637 14.96 2.65 14.36
N THR A 638 14.38 3.83 14.57
CA THR A 638 14.66 5.00 13.75
C THR A 638 15.98 5.65 14.16
N VAL A 639 16.69 6.21 13.19
CA VAL A 639 17.90 7.00 13.36
C VAL A 639 17.70 8.31 12.60
N ALA A 640 17.78 9.43 13.30
CA ALA A 640 17.71 10.77 12.72
C ALA A 640 18.78 10.96 11.63
N GLY A 641 18.38 11.54 10.50
CA GLY A 641 19.27 11.93 9.41
C GLY A 641 19.44 13.44 9.39
N SER A 642 18.89 14.10 8.37
CA SER A 642 18.68 15.56 8.43
C SER A 642 17.45 15.95 9.26
N ALA A 643 16.44 15.07 9.34
CA ALA A 643 15.29 15.26 10.21
C ALA A 643 15.66 15.05 11.68
N ASP A 644 15.23 15.96 12.54
CA ASP A 644 15.36 15.92 13.99
C ASP A 644 14.05 15.51 14.70
N THR A 645 13.95 15.76 16.01
CA THR A 645 12.77 15.40 16.81
C THR A 645 11.59 16.35 16.65
N ALA A 646 11.79 17.49 15.98
CA ALA A 646 10.72 18.35 15.52
C ALA A 646 9.89 17.63 14.46
N ASP A 647 10.54 16.94 13.52
CA ASP A 647 9.93 16.50 12.24
C ASP A 647 9.37 15.07 12.29
N PHE A 648 9.79 14.26 13.26
CA PHE A 648 9.21 12.92 13.47
C PHE A 648 9.29 12.43 14.91
N ALA A 649 8.39 11.51 15.26
CA ALA A 649 8.44 10.79 16.53
C ALA A 649 9.33 9.53 16.40
N PRO A 650 10.44 9.42 17.17
CA PRO A 650 11.32 8.25 17.07
C PRO A 650 10.62 6.93 17.41
N ALA A 651 10.51 6.04 16.42
CA ALA A 651 9.94 4.71 16.59
C ALA A 651 11.02 3.65 16.87
N HIS A 652 10.70 2.68 17.72
CA HIS A 652 11.50 1.47 17.95
C HIS A 652 10.61 0.32 18.43
N GLY A 653 10.99 -0.92 18.15
CA GLY A 653 10.24 -2.10 18.58
C GLY A 653 10.78 -3.40 17.99
N THR A 654 9.96 -4.46 18.07
CA THR A 654 10.25 -5.75 17.46
C THR A 654 9.09 -6.12 16.53
N LEU A 655 9.37 -6.32 15.24
CA LEU A 655 8.43 -6.94 14.32
C LEU A 655 8.43 -8.45 14.51
N ARG A 656 7.23 -9.04 14.43
CA ARG A 656 7.02 -10.49 14.50
C ARG A 656 6.17 -10.94 13.32
N PHE A 657 6.79 -11.58 12.34
CA PHE A 657 6.11 -12.28 11.24
C PHE A 657 5.64 -13.64 11.74
N GLU A 658 4.33 -13.89 11.68
CA GLU A 658 3.78 -15.22 11.94
C GLU A 658 4.05 -16.16 10.75
N PRO A 659 4.02 -17.49 10.94
CA PRO A 659 4.21 -18.44 9.86
C PRO A 659 3.28 -18.15 8.66
N GLY A 660 3.86 -18.06 7.46
CA GLY A 660 3.12 -17.71 6.23
C GLY A 660 3.12 -16.22 5.85
N GLU A 661 3.43 -15.29 6.77
CA GLU A 661 3.52 -13.87 6.46
C GLU A 661 4.85 -13.52 5.77
N THR A 662 4.81 -12.62 4.78
CA THR A 662 6.01 -12.21 4.00
C THR A 662 6.26 -10.71 4.02
N SER A 663 5.34 -9.90 4.53
CA SER A 663 5.50 -8.44 4.61
C SER A 663 4.87 -7.88 5.87
N LYS A 664 5.51 -6.89 6.49
CA LYS A 664 4.94 -6.02 7.53
C LYS A 664 5.34 -4.58 7.27
N VAL A 665 4.53 -3.66 7.80
CA VAL A 665 4.79 -2.23 7.72
C VAL A 665 5.21 -1.74 9.10
N VAL A 666 6.26 -0.94 9.15
CA VAL A 666 6.57 -0.08 10.30
C VAL A 666 6.14 1.33 9.94
N GLU A 667 5.30 1.91 10.78
CA GLU A 667 4.88 3.29 10.67
C GLU A 667 5.72 4.16 11.59
N VAL A 668 6.28 5.24 11.03
CA VAL A 668 7.00 6.27 11.78
C VAL A 668 6.20 7.55 11.60
N ALA A 669 5.56 8.05 12.65
CA ALA A 669 4.79 9.28 12.59
C ALA A 669 5.70 10.47 12.30
N VAL A 670 5.34 11.24 11.28
CA VAL A 670 5.93 12.53 10.91
C VAL A 670 5.12 13.62 11.62
N THR A 671 5.82 14.63 12.11
CA THR A 671 5.20 15.80 12.72
C THR A 671 4.99 16.81 11.59
N PRO A 672 3.74 17.10 11.19
CA PRO A 672 3.48 18.18 10.25
C PRO A 672 3.89 19.53 10.84
N ASP A 673 4.26 20.51 10.03
CA ASP A 673 4.32 21.92 10.43
C ASP A 673 3.91 22.90 9.31
N MET A 674 4.50 24.08 9.18
CA MET A 674 4.23 25.03 8.07
C MET A 674 5.53 25.75 7.64
N ALA A 675 6.68 25.23 8.04
CA ALA A 675 7.96 25.82 7.78
C ALA A 675 8.44 25.34 6.42
N ALA A 676 8.67 26.28 5.51
CA ALA A 676 9.33 25.93 4.26
C ALA A 676 10.79 25.49 4.54
N GLU A 677 10.99 24.19 4.59
CA GLU A 677 12.27 23.56 4.86
C GLU A 677 12.79 22.80 3.62
N ALA A 678 13.96 22.18 3.71
CA ALA A 678 14.45 21.32 2.64
C ALA A 678 13.98 19.89 2.92
N ASP A 679 13.78 19.06 1.88
CA ASP A 679 13.48 17.63 2.09
C ASP A 679 14.43 17.01 3.11
N GLU A 680 13.84 16.38 4.11
CA GLU A 680 14.56 15.82 5.24
C GLU A 680 14.55 14.30 5.22
N THR A 681 15.53 13.70 5.89
CA THR A 681 15.70 12.25 5.87
C THR A 681 15.88 11.69 7.27
N LEU A 682 15.32 10.50 7.47
CA LEU A 682 15.61 9.62 8.59
C LEU A 682 15.86 8.20 8.09
N SER A 683 16.39 7.32 8.93
CA SER A 683 16.62 5.92 8.57
C SER A 683 15.87 4.98 9.50
N LEU A 684 15.19 3.97 8.96
CA LEU A 684 14.72 2.82 9.73
C LEU A 684 15.78 1.71 9.69
N VAL A 685 16.34 1.36 10.84
CA VAL A 685 17.41 0.36 10.97
C VAL A 685 16.86 -0.91 11.59
N LEU A 686 16.97 -2.02 10.86
CA LEU A 686 16.68 -3.37 11.32
C LEU A 686 17.89 -3.97 12.05
N SER A 687 17.65 -4.70 13.13
CA SER A 687 18.69 -5.35 13.91
C SER A 687 18.20 -6.64 14.58
N ASN A 688 19.15 -7.44 15.08
CA ASN A 688 18.90 -8.68 15.83
C ASN A 688 17.88 -9.64 15.17
N PRO A 689 17.98 -9.95 13.87
CA PRO A 689 17.04 -10.85 13.21
C PRO A 689 17.10 -12.26 13.82
N ARG A 690 15.94 -12.91 13.97
CA ARG A 690 15.82 -14.29 14.43
C ARG A 690 14.87 -15.03 13.51
N GLY A 691 15.31 -16.16 12.95
CA GLY A 691 14.56 -16.90 11.94
C GLY A 691 14.70 -16.35 10.51
N ALA A 692 15.58 -15.37 10.30
CA ALA A 692 15.90 -14.78 8.99
C ALA A 692 17.32 -14.19 9.00
N THR A 693 17.85 -13.86 7.82
CA THR A 693 19.09 -13.09 7.65
C THR A 693 18.79 -11.70 7.08
N LEU A 694 19.63 -10.68 7.32
CA LEU A 694 19.41 -9.32 6.79
C LEU A 694 20.22 -9.10 5.51
N ALA A 695 19.56 -8.70 4.42
CA ALA A 695 20.23 -8.24 3.20
C ALA A 695 20.30 -6.71 3.11
N GLN A 696 19.20 -6.03 3.38
CA GLN A 696 19.14 -4.57 3.48
C GLN A 696 18.59 -4.21 4.86
N ALA A 697 19.49 -3.85 5.76
CA ALA A 697 19.16 -3.56 7.16
C ALA A 697 18.73 -2.10 7.38
N THR A 698 18.76 -1.25 6.35
CA THR A 698 18.44 0.17 6.48
C THR A 698 17.60 0.62 5.30
N GLY A 699 16.46 1.25 5.59
CA GLY A 699 15.63 1.97 4.63
C GLY A 699 15.68 3.45 4.96
N THR A 700 15.77 4.29 3.94
CA THR A 700 15.72 5.75 4.10
C THR A 700 14.27 6.20 4.00
N GLY A 701 13.82 6.96 5.00
CA GLY A 701 12.57 7.70 4.98
C GLY A 701 12.86 9.14 4.57
N THR A 702 12.15 9.64 3.57
CA THR A 702 12.23 11.06 3.16
C THR A 702 10.94 11.76 3.57
N VAL A 703 11.05 12.74 4.45
CA VAL A 703 9.98 13.71 4.72
C VAL A 703 10.13 14.77 3.62
N VAL A 704 9.19 14.77 2.68
CA VAL A 704 9.19 15.70 1.55
C VAL A 704 8.52 16.97 2.04
N ASN A 705 9.23 18.09 1.91
CA ASN A 705 8.63 19.37 2.21
C ASN A 705 7.51 19.65 1.18
N ASP A 706 6.27 19.66 1.63
CA ASP A 706 5.08 20.06 0.86
C ASP A 706 4.60 21.47 1.19
N ASP A 707 5.23 22.15 2.15
CA ASP A 707 5.09 23.58 2.31
C ASP A 707 5.70 24.28 1.10
N ALA A 708 4.84 24.96 0.36
CA ALA A 708 5.31 25.91 -0.62
C ALA A 708 6.27 26.86 0.11
N ALA A 709 7.54 26.88 -0.31
CA ALA A 709 8.36 28.08 -0.14
C ALA A 709 7.50 29.20 -0.70
N GLY A 710 6.85 29.96 0.19
CA GLY A 710 5.90 30.97 -0.24
C GLY A 710 6.59 31.81 -1.30
N PRO A 711 5.89 32.29 -2.35
CA PRO A 711 6.51 33.28 -3.20
C PRO A 711 7.01 34.38 -2.25
N MET A 712 8.33 34.55 -2.18
CA MET A 712 8.90 35.75 -1.57
C MET A 712 8.07 36.89 -2.16
N PRO A 713 7.42 37.73 -1.34
CA PRO A 713 6.61 38.80 -1.88
C PRO A 713 7.50 39.55 -2.89
N PRO A 714 7.02 39.90 -4.10
CA PRO A 714 7.75 40.89 -4.86
C PRO A 714 7.97 42.08 -3.91
N PRO A 715 9.21 42.62 -3.85
CA PRO A 715 9.55 43.60 -2.84
C PRO A 715 8.50 44.70 -2.87
N ARG A 716 7.84 44.91 -1.74
CA ARG A 716 6.99 46.07 -1.52
C ARG A 716 7.88 47.28 -1.86
N PRO A 717 7.48 48.20 -2.75
CA PRO A 717 8.38 49.25 -3.19
C PRO A 717 8.71 50.14 -1.98
N THR A 718 9.88 49.92 -1.38
CA THR A 718 10.58 50.97 -0.63
C THR A 718 11.42 51.70 -1.68
N GLU A 719 11.11 52.99 -1.84
CA GLU A 719 11.62 53.88 -2.91
C GLU A 719 13.15 54.02 -3.01
N GLU A 720 13.96 53.26 -2.27
CA GLU A 720 15.43 53.44 -2.23
C GLU A 720 16.26 52.15 -2.35
N GLY A 721 15.65 50.97 -2.48
CA GLY A 721 16.40 49.71 -2.71
C GLY A 721 17.32 49.29 -1.55
N LEU A 722 17.04 49.73 -0.32
CA LEU A 722 17.86 49.39 0.84
C LEU A 722 17.36 48.13 1.56
N ASP A 723 18.30 47.27 1.94
CA ASP A 723 18.06 46.15 2.85
C ASP A 723 18.88 46.30 4.13
N GLY A 724 18.57 45.47 5.13
CA GLY A 724 19.40 45.40 6.33
C GLY A 724 19.36 44.08 7.05
N VAL A 725 20.45 43.77 7.73
CA VAL A 725 20.63 42.56 8.53
C VAL A 725 20.92 42.96 9.97
N PHE A 726 20.05 42.53 10.89
CA PHE A 726 20.26 42.67 12.33
C PHE A 726 21.04 41.48 12.86
N THR A 727 22.08 41.72 13.66
CA THR A 727 22.89 40.67 14.27
C THR A 727 23.22 41.03 15.70
N ILE A 728 23.01 40.09 16.61
CA ILE A 728 23.47 40.22 18.00
C ILE A 728 24.95 39.84 18.03
N THR A 729 25.80 40.81 18.36
CA THR A 729 27.26 40.65 18.37
C THR A 729 27.77 40.15 19.71
N ASP A 730 27.12 40.54 20.81
CA ASP A 730 27.44 40.12 22.16
C ASP A 730 26.17 40.05 23.02
N ASN A 731 26.06 39.05 23.92
CA ASN A 731 24.93 38.93 24.85
C ASN A 731 25.44 38.77 26.29
N TRP A 732 25.13 39.73 27.15
CA TRP A 732 25.48 39.76 28.58
C TRP A 732 24.27 39.55 29.49
N GLY A 733 23.23 38.87 28.99
CA GLY A 733 22.05 38.47 29.75
C GLY A 733 20.95 39.52 29.77
N SER A 734 21.18 40.67 30.40
CA SER A 734 20.20 41.78 30.44
C SER A 734 20.65 43.02 29.65
N VAL A 735 21.76 42.88 28.92
CA VAL A 735 22.35 43.88 28.03
C VAL A 735 22.93 43.12 26.86
N PHE A 736 22.77 43.63 25.64
CA PHE A 736 23.36 43.03 24.44
C PHE A 736 23.99 44.11 23.55
N GLY A 737 25.03 43.72 22.80
CA GLY A 737 25.54 44.47 21.67
C GLY A 737 24.89 43.95 20.39
N ALA A 738 24.50 44.86 19.51
CA ALA A 738 23.97 44.51 18.19
C ALA A 738 24.63 45.36 17.10
N GLU A 739 24.72 44.77 15.91
CA GLU A 739 25.12 45.42 14.66
C GLU A 739 23.99 45.30 13.65
N VAL A 740 23.73 46.39 12.93
CA VAL A 740 22.86 46.41 11.75
C VAL A 740 23.72 46.76 10.55
N VAL A 741 23.76 45.86 9.57
CA VAL A 741 24.35 46.12 8.26
C VAL A 741 23.24 46.61 7.35
N VAL A 742 23.42 47.77 6.71
CA VAL A 742 22.52 48.33 5.69
C VAL A 742 23.19 48.17 4.33
N ARG A 743 22.48 47.65 3.33
CA ARG A 743 23.00 47.52 1.97
C ARG A 743 22.10 48.25 0.99
N ASN A 744 22.70 48.86 -0.02
CA ASN A 744 21.96 49.44 -1.13
C ASN A 744 21.97 48.49 -2.31
N GLN A 745 20.82 47.93 -2.62
CA GLN A 745 20.56 47.11 -3.79
C GLN A 745 19.81 47.89 -4.90
N GLY A 746 19.62 49.19 -4.71
CA GLY A 746 19.11 50.11 -5.73
C GLY A 746 20.22 50.67 -6.62
N GLU A 747 19.84 51.09 -7.83
CA GLU A 747 20.77 51.61 -8.86
C GLU A 747 21.33 53.01 -8.51
N ASP A 748 20.68 53.76 -7.61
CA ASP A 748 21.06 55.12 -7.22
C ASP A 748 21.76 55.16 -5.85
N ALA A 749 22.72 56.07 -5.69
CA ALA A 749 23.37 56.26 -4.39
C ALA A 749 22.44 56.94 -3.38
N VAL A 750 22.20 56.29 -2.23
CA VAL A 750 21.27 56.76 -1.20
C VAL A 750 22.01 57.55 -0.12
N SER A 751 21.68 58.83 0.04
CA SER A 751 22.21 59.68 1.11
C SER A 751 21.09 60.16 2.02
N GLY A 752 20.92 59.51 3.19
CA GLY A 752 19.97 59.95 4.21
C GLY A 752 18.87 58.96 4.57
N TRP A 753 19.12 57.66 4.40
CA TRP A 753 18.18 56.62 4.75
C TRP A 753 17.68 56.71 6.19
N LEU A 754 16.41 56.35 6.35
CA LEU A 754 15.74 56.11 7.61
C LEU A 754 15.53 54.60 7.76
N LEU A 755 15.51 54.13 8.99
CA LEU A 755 15.31 52.74 9.35
C LEU A 755 14.45 52.70 10.61
N ARG A 756 13.28 52.11 10.52
CA ARG A 756 12.49 51.73 11.69
C ARG A 756 12.97 50.36 12.16
N LEU A 757 13.48 50.31 13.38
CA LEU A 757 13.82 49.10 14.12
C LEU A 757 12.68 48.81 15.10
N ASN A 758 11.84 47.82 14.78
CA ASN A 758 10.74 47.39 15.65
C ASN A 758 11.31 46.51 16.75
N MET A 759 11.40 47.09 17.95
CA MET A 759 12.11 46.50 19.07
C MET A 759 11.63 47.16 20.36
N PRO A 760 11.03 46.41 21.31
CA PRO A 760 10.46 47.00 22.53
C PRO A 760 11.52 47.36 23.60
N TRP A 761 12.81 47.05 23.38
CA TRP A 761 13.88 47.25 24.36
C TRP A 761 14.54 48.63 24.27
N GLU A 762 15.13 49.10 25.37
CA GLU A 762 15.78 50.42 25.42
C GLU A 762 17.16 50.40 24.74
N ILE A 763 17.44 51.32 23.80
CA ILE A 763 18.80 51.54 23.26
C ILE A 763 19.54 52.53 24.17
N ARG A 764 20.60 52.05 24.82
CA ARG A 764 21.41 52.86 25.76
C ARG A 764 22.47 53.69 25.05
N ASP A 765 23.08 53.15 24.00
CA ASP A 765 24.16 53.80 23.26
C ASP A 765 24.13 53.33 21.80
N ILE A 766 24.45 54.21 20.85
CA ILE A 766 24.44 53.94 19.40
C ILE A 766 25.63 54.64 18.74
N TRP A 767 26.28 53.99 17.78
CA TRP A 767 27.38 54.56 17.01
C TRP A 767 27.18 54.31 15.51
N SER A 768 27.74 55.19 14.69
CA SER A 768 27.62 55.20 13.23
C SER A 768 26.19 55.36 12.68
N ALA A 769 25.22 55.73 13.52
CA ALA A 769 23.87 56.16 13.15
C ALA A 769 23.30 57.11 14.23
N GLU A 770 22.17 57.76 13.94
CA GLU A 770 21.49 58.67 14.88
C GLU A 770 20.04 58.24 15.09
N ILE A 771 19.58 58.17 16.35
CA ILE A 771 18.16 57.98 16.67
C ILE A 771 17.41 59.29 16.37
N VAL A 772 16.40 59.21 15.51
CA VAL A 772 15.53 60.33 15.11
C VAL A 772 14.35 60.46 16.10
N SER A 773 13.71 59.35 16.43
CA SER A 773 12.61 59.27 17.39
C SER A 773 12.44 57.84 17.90
N HIS A 774 11.73 57.64 19.01
CA HIS A 774 11.36 56.31 19.49
C HIS A 774 9.98 56.33 20.17
N ASP A 775 9.31 55.18 20.17
CA ASP A 775 8.06 54.92 20.88
C ASP A 775 8.12 53.54 21.57
N GLU A 776 6.99 53.03 22.07
CA GLU A 776 6.91 51.74 22.76
C GLU A 776 7.11 50.53 21.83
N THR A 777 7.03 50.73 20.51
CA THR A 777 7.13 49.68 19.50
C THR A 777 8.49 49.64 18.79
N GLY A 778 9.29 50.71 18.89
CA GLY A 778 10.62 50.73 18.27
C GLY A 778 11.27 52.10 18.11
N TYR A 779 12.31 52.13 17.28
CA TYR A 779 13.16 53.30 17.02
C TYR A 779 13.13 53.66 15.54
N LEU A 780 13.07 54.95 15.24
CA LEU A 780 13.39 55.48 13.92
C LEU A 780 14.84 55.97 13.96
N ILE A 781 15.71 55.39 13.15
CA ILE A 781 17.15 55.59 13.10
C ILE A 781 17.51 56.11 11.71
N ARG A 782 18.49 57.01 11.60
CA ARG A 782 18.99 57.51 10.32
C ARG A 782 20.49 57.35 10.17
N ASN A 783 20.95 57.41 8.92
CA ASN A 783 22.37 57.45 8.61
C ASN A 783 23.08 58.63 9.30
N ALA A 784 24.23 58.36 9.92
CA ALA A 784 25.06 59.44 10.45
C ALA A 784 25.67 60.25 9.30
N ALA A 785 25.68 61.59 9.43
CA ALA A 785 26.05 62.48 8.33
C ALA A 785 27.48 62.27 7.79
N TRP A 786 28.39 61.69 8.57
CA TRP A 786 29.77 61.40 8.17
C TRP A 786 29.95 60.08 7.41
N ASN A 787 28.93 59.23 7.32
CA ASN A 787 29.00 57.97 6.56
C ASN A 787 28.90 58.20 5.03
N GLY A 788 28.46 59.38 4.60
CA GLY A 788 28.29 59.70 3.17
C GLY A 788 27.11 58.98 2.51
N ALA A 789 27.06 58.99 1.18
CA ALA A 789 26.07 58.28 0.39
C ALA A 789 26.45 56.80 0.25
N LEU A 790 25.47 55.92 0.40
CA LEU A 790 25.61 54.48 0.14
C LEU A 790 25.41 54.24 -1.36
N VAL A 791 26.49 54.00 -2.10
CA VAL A 791 26.45 53.74 -3.55
C VAL A 791 25.77 52.38 -3.85
N GLU A 792 25.39 52.15 -5.10
CA GLU A 792 24.91 50.85 -5.60
C GLU A 792 25.84 49.71 -5.14
N ASP A 793 25.25 48.61 -4.65
CA ASP A 793 25.88 47.45 -4.01
C ASP A 793 26.74 47.79 -2.77
N GLY A 794 26.68 49.04 -2.30
CA GLY A 794 27.41 49.52 -1.15
C GLY A 794 26.80 49.03 0.16
N THR A 795 27.64 48.76 1.15
CA THR A 795 27.22 48.39 2.51
C THR A 795 27.78 49.35 3.55
N THR A 796 26.98 49.72 4.54
CA THR A 796 27.42 50.40 5.76
C THR A 796 26.91 49.65 6.98
N SER A 797 27.52 49.82 8.15
CA SER A 797 26.97 49.27 9.39
C SER A 797 26.94 50.29 10.50
N PHE A 798 26.00 50.10 11.41
CA PHE A 798 25.93 50.82 12.68
C PHE A 798 25.67 49.82 13.79
N GLY A 799 26.06 50.17 15.02
CA GLY A 799 25.86 49.30 16.16
C GLY A 799 25.29 50.04 17.36
N PHE A 800 24.73 49.28 18.29
CA PHE A 800 24.15 49.83 19.50
C PHE A 800 24.21 48.84 20.68
N ILE A 801 24.01 49.38 21.89
CA ILE A 801 23.84 48.61 23.13
C ILE A 801 22.36 48.65 23.55
N GLY A 802 21.69 47.50 23.53
CA GLY A 802 20.30 47.33 23.97
C GLY A 802 20.18 46.81 25.41
N LEU A 803 19.12 47.21 26.12
CA LEU A 803 18.76 46.74 27.46
C LEU A 803 17.65 45.69 27.38
N GLY A 804 18.02 44.42 27.36
CA GLY A 804 17.12 43.27 27.21
C GLY A 804 17.90 41.96 27.12
N SER A 805 17.21 40.83 27.01
CA SER A 805 17.86 39.55 26.72
C SER A 805 18.10 39.41 25.22
N GLY A 806 19.30 38.98 24.82
CA GLY A 806 19.60 38.76 23.40
C GLY A 806 18.78 37.64 22.77
N ALA A 807 18.25 36.69 23.54
CA ALA A 807 17.41 35.62 23.01
C ALA A 807 16.03 36.15 22.55
N ASP A 808 15.47 37.10 23.30
CA ASP A 808 14.21 37.74 22.91
C ASP A 808 14.41 38.71 21.74
N ALA A 809 15.64 39.22 21.55
CA ALA A 809 16.00 40.19 20.51
C ALA A 809 16.25 39.62 19.11
N ALA A 810 16.26 38.30 18.95
CA ALA A 810 16.42 37.65 17.64
C ALA A 810 15.22 37.88 16.70
N GLY A 811 14.07 38.35 17.22
CA GLY A 811 12.87 38.68 16.44
C GLY A 811 12.72 40.17 16.08
N ALA A 812 13.79 40.98 16.14
CA ALA A 812 13.73 42.39 15.79
C ALA A 812 13.54 42.59 14.27
N GLU A 813 12.55 43.40 13.88
CA GLU A 813 12.21 43.65 12.47
C GLU A 813 12.80 45.00 12.01
N LEU A 814 13.35 45.01 10.79
CA LEU A 814 13.97 46.17 10.14
C LEU A 814 13.09 46.64 8.98
N ILE A 815 12.73 47.92 8.96
CA ILE A 815 11.91 48.53 7.91
C ILE A 815 12.60 49.82 7.43
N PHE A 816 13.06 49.87 6.18
CA PHE A 816 13.69 51.05 5.58
C PHE A 816 12.67 52.04 5.00
#